data_AF-A0A6C1QGZ1-F1
#
_entry.id   AF-A0A6C1QGZ1-F1
#
_cell.length_a   1.000
_cell.length_b   1.000
_cell.length_c   1.000
_cell.angle_alpha   90.00
_cell.angle_beta   90.00
_cell.angle_gamma   90.00
#
_symmetry.space_group_name_H-M   'P 1'
#
loop_
_entity.id
_entity.type
_entity.pdbx_description
1 polymer ?
#
loop_
_entity_poly.entity_id
_entity_poly.type
_entity_poly.pdbx_seq_one_letter_code
_entity_poly.pdbx_strand_id
1 'polypeptide(L)'
;MFLRLHITICVISLVVSLPIISIASNSYNSERVFHQHSQTFSFTPGAQRVSEQVSNNLLQLISEGNQKLRVFTSYMFHCELHIQPLKLENNIWVLDLDVRNPRVAGDVTYRHFALDELLIPPLVDMELVLRQKDDETIHHLHFKYLPWQDKSHTDTVLRFSFNGKTAPEEIVTEIISINFKYPESLNQEIDFTIAALASYYKAEENINTINGLIEGLDKATHDQVILDEFRLCEAEALAGRMAHAPFNRLIEMRDKDPLNVSGQLQAINNRLSRLRGDFNFVISHMDSLLYLQGQEFLLHNEPEKARQAFERVLAYNPLYIPAHICLAEFEMNEQRPADAMKRLSGFMGKMPPPARWIPDAQSFASYIFEKEIERAAGIIEEGRYLFALGELESLENFCNSIVLWDCPDELIQCIAQGHYGMYESYLRVARRAYESENYSFAITYAENAKSYRNENASYIAYDGETMQLLQMIADGYFRKADVAYFFNDFAREAELLTMAKDLCVNYVELNCREDIDVKIADANERKALAEIMRLEYVITDPIIYSQLTDREQAMEFVKENLSLGHLRAWAGEVVQARSILNQVAEYAIKYDLRTDTLINMRIISLTEMIKDKECELAEREMRELLNLIPGRIRSGQYIQAYSNFNQVIQLQQKSDVCPWNYADSIEKFTHVKLLATYQELLQEAHGAYFRGAQTGFDSFLQKYTATTGFFEANRLERYGAAHEALENFILGSSNIALMRAGVEYYASINEHNTVLQILDELKLNRIDPRELRDLLEYSGKKAAAYLSFHSPEIQPRTYAREITGNDSWYRYYVRSFISNWQN
;
A
#
# COMPACT_ATOMS: atom_id res chain seq x y z
N MET A 1 18.27 29.49 -11.23
CA MET A 1 18.33 29.65 -12.69
C MET A 1 16.90 29.72 -13.22
N PHE A 2 16.27 30.91 -13.15
CA PHE A 2 14.93 31.17 -13.68
C PHE A 2 15.00 32.45 -14.50
N LEU A 3 14.89 32.31 -15.82
CA LEU A 3 14.88 33.43 -16.76
C LEU A 3 13.45 34.03 -16.75
N ARG A 4 13.29 35.23 -16.19
CA ARG A 4 12.07 36.04 -16.38
C ARG A 4 12.18 36.78 -17.71
N LEU A 5 11.33 36.41 -18.67
CA LEU A 5 11.19 37.09 -19.94
C LEU A 5 10.28 38.32 -19.74
N HIS A 6 10.87 39.52 -19.70
CA HIS A 6 10.11 40.77 -19.75
C HIS A 6 9.76 41.09 -21.20
N ILE A 7 8.50 40.87 -21.60
CA ILE A 7 7.95 41.38 -22.85
C ILE A 7 7.47 42.81 -22.59
N THR A 8 8.21 43.78 -23.12
CA THR A 8 7.86 45.19 -23.09
C THR A 8 7.13 45.49 -24.40
N ILE A 9 5.80 45.60 -24.37
CA ILE A 9 5.01 46.03 -25.54
C ILE A 9 5.08 47.56 -25.60
N CYS A 10 5.87 48.04 -26.55
CA CYS A 10 5.99 49.46 -26.90
C CYS A 10 4.77 49.84 -27.77
N VAL A 11 3.77 50.47 -27.18
CA VAL A 11 2.61 51.02 -27.93
C VAL A 11 3.01 52.36 -28.50
N ILE A 12 3.26 52.40 -29.82
CA ILE A 12 3.45 53.63 -30.58
C ILE A 12 2.08 54.33 -30.70
N SER A 13 1.87 55.38 -29.91
CA SER A 13 0.70 56.26 -30.01
C SER A 13 0.86 57.18 -31.23
N LEU A 14 0.22 56.80 -32.34
CA LEU A 14 0.06 57.67 -33.51
C LEU A 14 -1.01 58.72 -33.20
N VAL A 15 -0.60 59.90 -32.74
CA VAL A 15 -1.48 61.05 -32.52
C VAL A 15 -1.83 61.66 -33.88
N VAL A 16 -2.96 61.26 -34.45
CA VAL A 16 -3.59 61.96 -35.58
C VAL A 16 -4.46 63.07 -35.00
N SER A 17 -3.93 64.29 -34.99
CA SER A 17 -4.67 65.50 -34.65
C SER A 17 -5.66 65.83 -35.77
N LEU A 18 -6.90 65.35 -35.65
CA LEU A 18 -8.02 65.86 -36.43
C LEU A 18 -8.45 67.23 -35.86
N PRO A 19 -8.69 68.24 -36.69
CA PRO A 19 -9.20 69.53 -36.23
C PRO A 19 -10.59 69.34 -35.62
N ILE A 20 -10.71 69.68 -34.33
CA ILE A 20 -12.00 69.78 -33.64
C ILE A 20 -12.74 70.96 -34.25
N ILE A 21 -13.66 70.68 -35.17
CA ILE A 21 -14.67 71.65 -35.60
C ILE A 21 -15.56 71.87 -34.38
N SER A 22 -15.34 72.98 -33.68
CA SER A 22 -16.27 73.48 -32.67
C SER A 22 -17.54 73.92 -33.37
N ILE A 23 -18.49 72.99 -33.51
CA ILE A 23 -19.87 73.33 -33.84
C ILE A 23 -20.40 74.07 -32.62
N ALA A 24 -20.62 75.38 -32.76
CA ALA A 24 -21.40 76.15 -31.81
C ALA A 24 -22.83 75.61 -31.85
N SER A 25 -23.14 74.63 -30.99
CA SER A 25 -24.51 74.23 -30.73
C SER A 25 -25.18 75.39 -30.00
N ASN A 26 -26.16 76.02 -30.65
CA ASN A 26 -27.12 76.87 -29.94
C ASN A 26 -27.82 75.96 -28.93
N SER A 27 -27.40 76.04 -27.67
CA SER A 27 -28.03 75.31 -26.57
C SER A 27 -29.42 75.89 -26.37
N TYR A 28 -30.42 75.23 -26.95
CA TYR A 28 -31.80 75.44 -26.53
C TYR A 28 -31.88 75.04 -25.06
N ASN A 29 -32.22 76.00 -24.20
CA ASN A 29 -32.50 75.76 -22.79
C ASN A 29 -33.80 74.95 -22.70
N SER A 30 -33.71 73.63 -22.82
CA SER A 30 -34.77 72.78 -22.30
C SER A 30 -34.66 72.73 -20.78
N GLU A 31 -35.76 73.00 -20.10
CA GLU A 31 -35.82 72.91 -18.65
C GLU A 31 -35.57 71.45 -18.24
N ARG A 32 -34.50 71.22 -17.49
CA ARG A 32 -34.23 69.91 -16.90
C ARG A 32 -35.28 69.66 -15.83
N VAL A 33 -35.97 68.53 -15.91
CA VAL A 33 -36.90 68.13 -14.87
C VAL A 33 -36.13 67.35 -13.81
N PHE A 34 -36.17 67.88 -12.60
CA PHE A 34 -35.58 67.28 -11.41
C PHE A 34 -36.71 66.75 -10.55
N HIS A 35 -36.73 65.44 -10.30
CA HIS A 35 -37.74 64.82 -9.45
C HIS A 35 -37.08 63.95 -8.39
N GLN A 36 -37.31 64.31 -7.13
CA GLN A 36 -36.92 63.50 -5.99
C GLN A 36 -37.96 62.41 -5.79
N HIS A 37 -37.54 61.15 -5.94
CA HIS A 37 -38.44 60.01 -5.80
C HIS A 37 -38.15 59.23 -4.53
N SER A 38 -39.22 58.73 -3.90
CA SER A 38 -39.14 57.87 -2.73
C SER A 38 -40.22 56.78 -2.81
N GLN A 39 -39.82 55.53 -2.68
CA GLN A 39 -40.72 54.37 -2.71
C GLN A 39 -40.48 53.48 -1.50
N THR A 40 -41.54 53.16 -0.77
CA THR A 40 -41.48 52.20 0.34
C THR A 40 -41.82 50.81 -0.17
N PHE A 41 -40.98 49.83 0.15
CA PHE A 41 -41.24 48.42 -0.07
C PHE A 41 -41.64 47.77 1.26
N SER A 42 -42.85 47.25 1.32
CA SER A 42 -43.44 46.59 2.49
C SER A 42 -44.07 45.27 2.07
N PHE A 43 -44.23 44.35 3.03
CA PHE A 43 -44.80 43.03 2.75
C PHE A 43 -46.23 43.13 2.23
N THR A 44 -46.50 42.51 1.08
CA THR A 44 -47.83 42.49 0.44
C THR A 44 -48.40 41.08 0.51
N PRO A 45 -49.36 40.79 1.41
CA PRO A 45 -49.99 39.47 1.50
C PRO A 45 -50.68 39.09 0.18
N GLY A 46 -50.40 37.87 -0.31
CA GLY A 46 -51.04 37.36 -1.53
C GLY A 46 -50.56 38.02 -2.83
N ALA A 47 -49.36 38.63 -2.82
CA ALA A 47 -48.73 39.23 -4.00
C ALA A 47 -48.81 38.34 -5.25
N GLN A 48 -49.49 38.84 -6.28
CA GLN A 48 -49.65 38.16 -7.58
C GLN A 48 -48.63 38.64 -8.61
N ARG A 49 -48.07 39.85 -8.43
CA ARG A 49 -47.11 40.43 -9.36
C ARG A 49 -45.70 39.97 -9.02
N VAL A 50 -44.93 39.59 -10.04
CA VAL A 50 -43.55 39.12 -9.91
C VAL A 50 -42.68 40.05 -9.05
N SER A 51 -42.72 41.36 -9.31
CA SER A 51 -41.93 42.33 -8.54
C SER A 51 -42.33 42.39 -7.06
N GLU A 52 -43.61 42.19 -6.73
CA GLU A 52 -44.08 42.17 -5.34
C GLU A 52 -43.67 40.86 -4.66
N GLN A 53 -43.64 39.74 -5.39
CA GLN A 53 -43.13 38.46 -4.89
C GLN A 53 -41.63 38.52 -4.58
N VAL A 54 -40.83 39.06 -5.51
CA VAL A 54 -39.39 39.27 -5.29
C VAL A 54 -39.14 40.22 -4.12
N SER A 55 -39.90 41.32 -4.04
CA SER A 55 -39.84 42.23 -2.89
C SER A 55 -40.21 41.53 -1.58
N ASN A 56 -41.23 40.66 -1.58
CA ASN A 56 -41.59 39.88 -0.40
C ASN A 56 -40.47 38.91 0.00
N ASN A 57 -39.75 38.32 -0.95
CA ASN A 57 -38.59 37.45 -0.68
C ASN A 57 -37.42 38.24 -0.07
N LEU A 58 -37.12 39.43 -0.58
CA LEU A 58 -36.13 40.34 0.03
C LEU A 58 -36.51 40.72 1.46
N LEU A 59 -37.78 41.05 1.69
CA LEU A 59 -38.28 41.40 3.03
C LEU A 59 -38.29 40.20 3.97
N GLN A 60 -38.56 38.99 3.47
CA GLN A 60 -38.45 37.75 4.23
C GLN A 60 -37.00 37.49 4.64
N LEU A 61 -36.04 37.67 3.72
CA LEU A 61 -34.61 37.59 4.01
C LEU A 61 -34.21 38.53 5.15
N ILE A 62 -34.52 39.81 5.02
CA ILE A 62 -34.23 40.84 6.04
C ILE A 62 -34.89 40.47 7.39
N SER A 63 -36.16 40.06 7.34
CA SER A 63 -36.97 39.67 8.50
C SER A 63 -36.34 38.53 9.28
N GLU A 64 -35.91 37.45 8.60
CA GLU A 64 -35.25 36.30 9.20
C GLU A 64 -33.89 36.66 9.79
N GLY A 65 -33.10 37.48 9.07
CA GLY A 65 -31.80 37.95 9.54
C GLY A 65 -31.90 38.78 10.82
N ASN A 66 -32.89 39.65 10.89
CA ASN A 66 -33.05 40.59 12.01
C ASN A 66 -34.00 40.07 13.10
N GLN A 67 -34.50 38.84 12.99
CA GLN A 67 -35.48 38.25 13.92
C GLN A 67 -36.74 39.11 14.11
N LYS A 68 -37.13 39.84 13.06
CA LYS A 68 -38.33 40.70 13.03
C LYS A 68 -39.42 39.95 12.30
N LEU A 69 -40.70 40.18 12.62
CA LEU A 69 -41.78 39.64 11.79
C LEU A 69 -41.81 40.36 10.44
N ARG A 70 -42.01 39.60 9.35
CA ARG A 70 -42.06 40.13 7.98
C ARG A 70 -43.02 41.31 7.79
N VAL A 71 -44.13 41.32 8.52
CA VAL A 71 -45.16 42.38 8.43
C VAL A 71 -44.67 43.73 8.94
N PHE A 72 -43.64 43.73 9.79
CA PHE A 72 -43.01 44.93 10.32
C PHE A 72 -41.71 45.26 9.59
N THR A 73 -41.33 44.46 8.59
CA THR A 73 -40.08 44.66 7.85
C THR A 73 -40.37 45.48 6.61
N SER A 74 -39.66 46.61 6.47
CA SER A 74 -39.80 47.50 5.32
C SER A 74 -38.53 48.32 5.10
N TYR A 75 -38.25 48.66 3.84
CA TYR A 75 -37.21 49.61 3.49
C TYR A 75 -37.75 50.63 2.49
N MET A 76 -37.03 51.73 2.38
CA MET A 76 -37.37 52.86 1.53
C MET A 76 -36.23 53.09 0.54
N PHE A 77 -36.56 53.15 -0.75
CA PHE A 77 -35.66 53.49 -1.83
C PHE A 77 -35.81 54.98 -2.17
N HIS A 78 -34.68 55.69 -2.24
CA HIS A 78 -34.61 57.08 -2.63
C HIS A 78 -33.70 57.26 -3.85
N CYS A 79 -34.10 58.11 -4.78
CA CYS A 79 -33.25 58.52 -5.89
C CYS A 79 -33.64 59.90 -6.43
N GLU A 80 -32.75 60.46 -7.25
CA GLU A 80 -32.96 61.70 -7.98
C GLU A 80 -33.12 61.37 -9.47
N LEU A 81 -34.26 61.70 -10.05
CA LEU A 81 -34.49 61.54 -11.48
C LEU A 81 -34.17 62.83 -12.20
N HIS A 82 -33.33 62.71 -13.22
CA HIS A 82 -33.00 63.79 -14.13
C HIS A 82 -33.53 63.43 -15.50
N ILE A 83 -34.54 64.17 -15.95
CA ILE A 83 -35.13 63.98 -17.28
C ILE A 83 -34.83 65.23 -18.11
N GLN A 84 -34.06 65.03 -19.18
CA GLN A 84 -33.68 66.10 -20.09
C GLN A 84 -34.17 65.80 -21.51
N PRO A 85 -35.15 66.55 -22.04
CA PRO A 85 -35.44 66.52 -23.46
C PRO A 85 -34.34 67.28 -24.22
N LEU A 86 -33.65 66.61 -25.13
CA LEU A 86 -32.60 67.13 -26.00
C LEU A 86 -33.12 67.21 -27.43
N LYS A 87 -33.11 68.39 -28.03
CA LYS A 87 -33.45 68.55 -29.45
C LYS A 87 -32.22 68.20 -30.31
N LEU A 88 -32.33 67.17 -31.13
CA LEU A 88 -31.38 66.83 -32.19
C LEU A 88 -31.75 67.53 -33.51
N GLU A 89 -30.87 67.43 -34.51
CA GLU A 89 -31.15 67.94 -35.86
C GLU A 89 -32.41 67.30 -36.47
N ASN A 90 -33.08 68.00 -37.38
CA ASN A 90 -34.30 67.56 -38.08
C ASN A 90 -35.56 67.36 -37.21
N ASN A 91 -35.77 68.17 -36.16
CA ASN A 91 -36.93 68.08 -35.25
C ASN A 91 -37.08 66.74 -34.52
N ILE A 92 -35.97 66.00 -34.40
CA ILE A 92 -35.92 64.80 -33.59
C ILE A 92 -35.64 65.22 -32.16
N TRP A 93 -36.52 64.86 -31.24
CA TRP A 93 -36.31 65.06 -29.81
C TRP A 93 -35.89 63.76 -29.17
N VAL A 94 -34.86 63.83 -28.34
CA VAL A 94 -34.36 62.73 -27.51
C VAL A 94 -34.73 63.00 -26.06
N LEU A 95 -35.36 62.05 -25.38
CA LEU A 95 -35.49 62.10 -23.93
C LEU A 95 -34.33 61.33 -23.31
N ASP A 96 -33.46 62.02 -22.57
CA ASP A 96 -32.40 61.40 -21.77
C ASP A 96 -32.90 61.31 -20.31
N LEU A 97 -33.01 60.07 -19.81
CA LEU A 97 -33.33 59.75 -18.41
C LEU A 97 -32.05 59.34 -17.68
N ASP A 98 -31.87 59.86 -16.47
CA ASP A 98 -30.75 59.51 -15.60
C ASP A 98 -31.26 59.39 -14.15
N VAL A 99 -30.81 58.34 -13.44
CA VAL A 99 -31.19 58.04 -12.05
C VAL A 99 -29.95 58.19 -11.19
N ARG A 100 -29.93 59.25 -10.38
CA ARG A 100 -28.77 59.63 -9.57
C ARG A 100 -28.99 59.34 -8.10
N ASN A 101 -27.87 59.16 -7.41
CA ASN A 101 -27.80 59.00 -5.96
C ASN A 101 -28.79 57.96 -5.39
N PRO A 102 -28.90 56.75 -5.99
CA PRO A 102 -29.77 55.72 -5.45
C PRO A 102 -29.28 55.32 -4.06
N ARG A 103 -30.19 55.32 -3.07
CA ARG A 103 -29.90 54.90 -1.70
C ARG A 103 -31.10 54.22 -1.09
N VAL A 104 -30.85 53.32 -0.16
CA VAL A 104 -31.87 52.62 0.63
C VAL A 104 -31.75 52.98 2.11
N ALA A 105 -32.88 53.01 2.81
CA ALA A 105 -32.98 53.27 4.23
C ALA A 105 -34.04 52.37 4.89
N GLY A 106 -33.99 52.21 6.22
CA GLY A 106 -34.91 51.35 6.97
C GLY A 106 -34.30 50.00 7.32
N ASP A 107 -35.06 48.91 7.18
CA ASP A 107 -34.56 47.56 7.43
C ASP A 107 -33.72 47.10 6.23
N VAL A 108 -32.44 47.49 6.19
CA VAL A 108 -31.53 47.24 5.04
C VAL A 108 -30.40 46.26 5.36
N THR A 109 -30.42 45.64 6.54
CA THR A 109 -29.38 44.70 6.98
C THR A 109 -29.93 43.29 7.13
N TYR A 110 -29.09 42.29 6.91
CA TYR A 110 -29.30 40.92 7.37
C TYR A 110 -28.30 40.64 8.49
N ARG A 111 -28.78 40.60 9.73
CA ARG A 111 -27.91 40.58 10.93
C ARG A 111 -26.95 41.77 10.89
N HIS A 112 -25.67 41.53 10.59
CA HIS A 112 -24.61 42.54 10.53
C HIS A 112 -24.18 42.91 9.10
N PHE A 113 -24.74 42.26 8.08
CA PHE A 113 -24.43 42.54 6.68
C PHE A 113 -25.42 43.53 6.09
N ALA A 114 -24.90 44.54 5.41
CA ALA A 114 -25.73 45.48 4.68
C ALA A 114 -26.15 44.87 3.34
N LEU A 115 -27.42 44.97 2.98
CA LEU A 115 -27.99 44.46 1.73
C LEU A 115 -28.24 45.58 0.72
N ASP A 116 -27.60 46.74 0.91
CA ASP A 116 -27.90 48.00 0.23
C ASP A 116 -27.97 47.83 -1.29
N GLU A 117 -27.00 47.14 -1.88
CA GLU A 117 -26.93 46.92 -3.33
C GLU A 117 -28.04 46.01 -3.85
N LEU A 118 -28.37 44.94 -3.11
CA LEU A 118 -29.41 43.97 -3.46
C LEU A 118 -30.81 44.60 -3.36
N LEU A 119 -30.97 45.62 -2.51
CA LEU A 119 -32.22 46.34 -2.26
C LEU A 119 -32.44 47.53 -3.21
N ILE A 120 -31.55 47.76 -4.18
CA ILE A 120 -31.78 48.77 -5.22
C ILE A 120 -32.52 48.11 -6.40
N PRO A 121 -33.78 48.50 -6.68
CA PRO A 121 -34.57 47.90 -7.75
C PRO A 121 -34.02 48.29 -9.13
N PRO A 122 -33.62 47.33 -10.00
CA PRO A 122 -32.94 47.65 -11.26
C PRO A 122 -33.89 48.05 -12.39
N LEU A 123 -35.21 47.92 -12.20
CA LEU A 123 -36.23 48.25 -13.20
C LEU A 123 -37.10 49.42 -12.74
N VAL A 124 -37.60 50.19 -13.69
CA VAL A 124 -38.58 51.26 -13.44
C VAL A 124 -39.75 51.18 -14.44
N ASP A 125 -40.97 51.31 -13.92
CA ASP A 125 -42.16 51.62 -14.71
C ASP A 125 -42.44 53.12 -14.56
N MET A 126 -42.66 53.81 -15.68
CA MET A 126 -42.81 55.26 -15.68
C MET A 126 -43.84 55.71 -16.72
N GLU A 127 -44.70 56.64 -16.32
CA GLU A 127 -45.62 57.36 -17.19
C GLU A 127 -45.22 58.83 -17.25
N LEU A 128 -44.98 59.32 -18.46
CA LEU A 128 -44.52 60.67 -18.74
C LEU A 128 -45.43 61.31 -19.76
N VAL A 129 -45.82 62.55 -19.51
CA VAL A 129 -46.55 63.37 -20.48
C VAL A 129 -45.62 64.49 -20.93
N LEU A 130 -45.40 64.58 -22.25
CA LEU A 130 -44.71 65.69 -22.87
C LEU A 130 -45.77 66.70 -23.30
N ARG A 131 -45.75 67.89 -22.71
CA ARG A 131 -46.66 68.98 -23.04
C ARG A 131 -45.92 70.11 -23.75
N GLN A 132 -46.63 70.79 -24.64
CA GLN A 132 -46.22 72.09 -25.15
C GLN A 132 -46.58 73.19 -24.13
N LYS A 133 -45.97 74.37 -24.25
CA LYS A 133 -46.17 75.51 -23.33
C LYS A 133 -47.63 75.97 -23.20
N ASP A 134 -48.47 75.67 -24.18
CA ASP A 134 -49.92 75.94 -24.22
C ASP A 134 -50.77 74.83 -23.57
N ASP A 135 -50.12 73.90 -22.86
CA ASP A 135 -50.73 72.75 -22.17
C ASP A 135 -51.28 71.65 -23.09
N GLU A 136 -51.00 71.73 -24.41
CA GLU A 136 -51.35 70.66 -25.34
C GLU A 136 -50.42 69.45 -25.14
N THR A 137 -51.02 68.27 -24.93
CA THR A 137 -50.26 67.02 -24.78
C THR A 137 -49.71 66.55 -26.12
N ILE A 138 -48.39 66.55 -26.27
CA ILE A 138 -47.68 66.09 -27.47
C ILE A 138 -47.66 64.56 -27.48
N HIS A 139 -47.18 63.96 -26.39
CA HIS A 139 -47.03 62.52 -26.26
C HIS A 139 -47.30 62.07 -24.83
N HIS A 140 -47.97 60.93 -24.70
CA HIS A 140 -48.07 60.19 -23.45
C HIS A 140 -47.22 58.93 -23.59
N LEU A 141 -46.10 58.88 -22.88
CA LEU A 141 -45.13 57.81 -22.93
C LEU A 141 -45.32 56.89 -21.73
N HIS A 142 -45.41 55.60 -22.00
CA HIS A 142 -45.57 54.57 -20.98
C HIS A 142 -44.43 53.56 -21.10
N PHE A 143 -43.52 53.59 -20.13
CA PHE A 143 -42.38 52.69 -20.03
C PHE A 143 -42.67 51.61 -18.99
N LYS A 144 -42.54 50.34 -19.37
CA LYS A 144 -42.62 49.20 -18.44
C LYS A 144 -41.30 48.45 -18.41
N TYR A 145 -40.88 48.05 -17.22
CA TYR A 145 -39.69 47.24 -16.98
C TYR A 145 -38.42 47.82 -17.60
N LEU A 146 -38.27 49.15 -17.57
CA LEU A 146 -37.10 49.82 -18.11
C LEU A 146 -35.90 49.55 -17.19
N PRO A 147 -34.85 48.83 -17.64
CA PRO A 147 -33.64 48.68 -16.86
C PRO A 147 -32.91 50.03 -16.79
N TRP A 148 -32.53 50.45 -15.59
CA TRP A 148 -31.79 51.71 -15.39
C TRP A 148 -30.39 51.52 -14.80
N GLN A 149 -30.09 50.32 -14.29
CA GLN A 149 -28.75 49.91 -13.90
C GLN A 149 -28.15 49.03 -15.00
N ASP A 150 -27.73 49.62 -16.12
CA ASP A 150 -26.81 48.92 -17.01
C ASP A 150 -25.37 49.21 -16.55
N LYS A 151 -24.56 48.16 -16.36
CA LYS A 151 -23.16 48.28 -15.90
C LYS A 151 -22.24 48.85 -17.00
N SER A 152 -22.78 49.17 -18.18
CA SER A 152 -22.06 49.89 -19.23
C SER A 152 -22.01 51.38 -18.88
N HIS A 153 -20.81 51.96 -18.81
CA HIS A 153 -20.51 53.31 -18.29
C HIS A 153 -21.09 54.50 -19.08
N THR A 154 -22.29 54.40 -19.65
CA THR A 154 -22.96 55.54 -20.26
C THR A 154 -23.98 56.11 -19.28
N ASP A 155 -23.78 57.36 -18.85
CA ASP A 155 -24.62 58.14 -17.92
C ASP A 155 -26.06 58.40 -18.41
N THR A 156 -26.55 57.63 -19.38
CA THR A 156 -27.87 57.82 -19.99
C THR A 156 -28.60 56.49 -20.03
N VAL A 157 -29.63 56.37 -19.19
CA VAL A 157 -30.42 55.14 -19.00
C VAL A 157 -31.27 54.82 -20.22
N LEU A 158 -31.82 55.85 -20.87
CA LEU A 158 -32.69 55.68 -22.02
C LEU A 158 -32.60 56.92 -22.90
N ARG A 159 -32.51 56.69 -24.21
CA ARG A 159 -32.58 57.71 -25.26
C ARG A 159 -33.75 57.37 -26.18
N PHE A 160 -34.86 58.09 -26.04
CA PHE A 160 -36.05 57.90 -26.88
C PHE A 160 -36.18 59.02 -27.91
N SER A 161 -36.15 58.69 -29.21
CA SER A 161 -36.31 59.68 -30.27
C SER A 161 -37.76 59.75 -30.79
N PHE A 162 -38.30 60.96 -30.93
CA PHE A 162 -39.59 61.18 -31.61
C PHE A 162 -39.52 62.36 -32.57
N ASN A 163 -40.35 62.31 -33.62
CA ASN A 163 -40.34 63.27 -34.72
C ASN A 163 -41.58 64.17 -34.61
N GLY A 164 -41.39 65.42 -34.20
CA GLY A 164 -42.49 66.38 -34.06
C GLY A 164 -42.96 66.89 -35.42
N LYS A 165 -44.24 66.68 -35.77
CA LYS A 165 -44.83 67.22 -37.01
C LYS A 165 -44.94 68.75 -37.01
N THR A 166 -44.94 69.35 -35.83
CA THR A 166 -44.79 70.78 -35.54
C THR A 166 -43.62 70.88 -34.55
N ALA A 167 -42.66 71.77 -34.79
CA ALA A 167 -41.53 71.94 -33.89
C ALA A 167 -41.97 72.80 -32.70
N PRO A 168 -42.24 72.24 -31.50
CA PRO A 168 -42.50 73.08 -30.34
C PRO A 168 -41.19 73.80 -30.01
N GLU A 169 -41.26 75.10 -29.69
CA GLU A 169 -40.07 75.85 -29.25
C GLU A 169 -39.59 75.38 -27.88
N GLU A 170 -40.50 74.84 -27.05
CA GLU A 170 -40.26 74.42 -25.67
C GLU A 170 -41.15 73.22 -25.34
N ILE A 171 -40.57 72.16 -24.77
CA ILE A 171 -41.29 70.96 -24.31
C ILE A 171 -41.16 70.90 -22.79
N VAL A 172 -42.28 70.80 -22.10
CA VAL A 172 -42.34 70.54 -20.66
C VAL A 172 -42.60 69.07 -20.44
N THR A 173 -41.81 68.43 -19.59
CA THR A 173 -42.00 67.02 -19.22
C THR A 173 -42.67 66.93 -17.86
N GLU A 174 -43.78 66.22 -17.78
CA GLU A 174 -44.49 65.95 -16.52
C GLU A 174 -44.43 64.46 -16.22
N ILE A 175 -43.99 64.10 -15.01
CA ILE A 175 -44.00 62.72 -14.53
C ILE A 175 -45.36 62.45 -13.90
N ILE A 176 -46.15 61.56 -14.51
CA ILE A 176 -47.49 61.19 -14.01
C ILE A 176 -47.37 60.11 -12.94
N SER A 177 -46.59 59.06 -13.21
CA SER A 177 -46.36 57.98 -12.27
C SER A 177 -44.97 57.38 -12.46
N ILE A 178 -44.39 56.90 -11.36
CA ILE A 178 -43.13 56.17 -11.38
C ILE A 178 -43.18 55.09 -10.30
N ASN A 179 -42.78 53.88 -10.65
CA ASN A 179 -42.72 52.74 -9.75
C ASN A 179 -41.51 51.88 -10.09
N PHE A 180 -40.57 51.79 -9.15
CA PHE A 180 -39.43 50.90 -9.26
C PHE A 180 -39.83 49.44 -8.96
N LYS A 181 -39.20 48.52 -9.69
CA LYS A 181 -39.55 47.10 -9.72
C LYS A 181 -38.33 46.18 -9.74
N TYR A 182 -38.59 44.93 -9.39
CA TYR A 182 -37.62 43.85 -9.44
C TYR A 182 -37.94 42.83 -10.53
N PRO A 183 -36.92 42.33 -11.26
CA PRO A 183 -37.07 41.21 -12.17
C PRO A 183 -37.14 39.89 -11.39
N GLU A 184 -37.77 38.88 -11.98
CA GLU A 184 -37.84 37.52 -11.41
C GLU A 184 -36.45 36.88 -11.21
N SER A 185 -35.50 37.21 -12.10
CA SER A 185 -34.13 36.67 -12.06
C SER A 185 -33.40 37.00 -10.76
N LEU A 186 -33.80 38.07 -10.05
CA LEU A 186 -33.20 38.43 -8.78
C LEU A 186 -33.43 37.37 -7.69
N ASN A 187 -34.49 36.55 -7.79
CA ASN A 187 -34.69 35.46 -6.83
C ASN A 187 -33.48 34.50 -6.77
N GLN A 188 -32.82 34.23 -7.90
CA GLN A 188 -31.62 33.41 -7.89
C GLN A 188 -30.47 34.09 -7.13
N GLU A 189 -30.29 35.39 -7.30
CA GLU A 189 -29.27 36.16 -6.59
C GLU A 189 -29.57 36.24 -5.08
N ILE A 190 -30.84 36.33 -4.70
CA ILE A 190 -31.31 36.23 -3.31
C ILE A 190 -30.94 34.86 -2.73
N ASP A 191 -31.26 33.77 -3.44
CA ASP A 191 -30.95 32.41 -2.99
C ASP A 191 -29.43 32.19 -2.84
N PHE A 192 -28.63 32.69 -3.79
CA PHE A 192 -27.17 32.66 -3.69
C PHE A 192 -26.66 33.47 -2.50
N THR A 193 -27.24 34.65 -2.24
CA THR A 193 -26.88 35.49 -1.09
C THR A 193 -27.24 34.81 0.23
N ILE A 194 -28.39 34.16 0.31
CA ILE A 194 -28.81 33.35 1.47
C ILE A 194 -27.81 32.22 1.71
N ALA A 195 -27.47 31.45 0.67
CA ALA A 195 -26.52 30.36 0.78
C ALA A 195 -25.12 30.85 1.20
N ALA A 196 -24.69 32.00 0.68
CA ALA A 196 -23.43 32.63 1.07
C ALA A 196 -23.44 33.07 2.54
N LEU A 197 -24.48 33.76 3.00
CA LEU A 197 -24.63 34.18 4.39
C LEU A 197 -24.72 32.98 5.34
N ALA A 198 -25.50 31.96 4.99
CA ALA A 198 -25.57 30.71 5.77
C ALA A 198 -24.20 30.02 5.86
N SER A 199 -23.48 29.94 4.74
CA SER A 199 -22.12 29.41 4.71
C SER A 199 -21.14 30.25 5.54
N TYR A 200 -21.32 31.57 5.62
CA TYR A 200 -20.50 32.45 6.45
C TYR A 200 -20.72 32.19 7.94
N TYR A 201 -21.97 32.09 8.41
CA TYR A 201 -22.24 31.78 9.82
C TYR A 201 -21.85 30.34 10.18
N LYS A 202 -21.95 29.39 9.26
CA LYS A 202 -21.43 28.03 9.45
C LYS A 202 -19.89 27.98 9.51
N ALA A 203 -19.21 28.97 8.96
CA ALA A 203 -17.75 29.05 8.97
C ALA A 203 -17.20 29.10 10.40
N GLU A 204 -17.92 29.72 11.34
CA GLU A 204 -17.53 29.76 12.76
C GLU A 204 -17.50 28.36 13.39
N GLU A 205 -18.52 27.54 13.14
CA GLU A 205 -18.54 26.13 13.58
C GLU A 205 -17.36 25.35 12.98
N ASN A 206 -17.12 25.50 11.68
CA ASN A 206 -16.00 24.85 11.01
C ASN A 206 -14.65 25.30 11.57
N ILE A 207 -14.49 26.58 11.90
CA ILE A 207 -13.28 27.10 12.56
C ILE A 207 -13.08 26.44 13.92
N ASN A 208 -14.12 26.31 14.73
CA ASN A 208 -14.04 25.63 16.02
C ASN A 208 -13.68 24.15 15.86
N THR A 209 -14.26 23.47 14.87
CA THR A 209 -13.90 22.09 14.52
C THR A 209 -12.43 21.97 14.09
N ILE A 210 -11.95 22.86 13.21
CA ILE A 210 -10.54 22.88 12.80
C ILE A 210 -9.65 23.10 14.02
N ASN A 211 -9.98 24.05 14.90
CA ASN A 211 -9.23 24.31 16.12
C ASN A 211 -9.17 23.07 17.02
N GLY A 212 -10.29 22.35 17.20
CA GLY A 212 -10.33 21.09 17.96
C GLY A 212 -9.54 19.94 17.30
N LEU A 213 -9.54 19.87 15.96
CA LEU A 213 -8.73 18.89 15.23
C LEU A 213 -7.23 19.14 15.40
N ILE A 214 -6.81 20.41 15.37
CA ILE A 214 -5.39 20.78 15.54
C ILE A 214 -4.97 20.96 17.00
N GLU A 215 -5.92 20.93 17.93
CA GLU A 215 -5.67 20.95 19.36
C GLU A 215 -5.21 19.57 19.83
N GLY A 216 -4.09 19.56 20.55
CA GLY A 216 -3.48 18.33 21.05
C GLY A 216 -2.76 17.49 19.99
N LEU A 217 -2.55 17.99 18.76
CA LEU A 217 -1.63 17.33 17.84
C LEU A 217 -0.23 17.33 18.44
N ASP A 218 0.30 16.14 18.70
CA ASP A 218 1.60 15.96 19.33
C ASP A 218 2.65 15.49 18.32
N LYS A 219 3.63 16.34 18.09
CA LYS A 219 4.76 16.05 17.22
C LYS A 219 5.91 15.33 17.92
N ALA A 220 5.88 15.23 19.26
CA ALA A 220 6.94 14.60 20.04
C ALA A 220 6.77 13.07 20.11
N THR A 221 5.53 12.58 20.08
CA THR A 221 5.24 11.16 20.18
C THR A 221 5.18 10.51 18.80
N HIS A 222 6.24 9.80 18.40
CA HIS A 222 6.39 9.20 17.07
C HIS A 222 5.23 8.29 16.61
N ASP A 223 4.61 7.53 17.53
CA ASP A 223 3.42 6.73 17.24
C ASP A 223 2.22 7.57 16.84
N GLN A 224 2.03 8.66 17.58
CA GLN A 224 0.86 9.50 17.46
C GLN A 224 0.95 10.36 16.19
N VAL A 225 2.17 10.72 15.76
CA VAL A 225 2.40 11.55 14.56
C VAL A 225 1.71 10.99 13.32
N ILE A 226 1.72 9.67 13.11
CA ILE A 226 1.06 9.07 11.93
C ILE A 226 -0.46 9.22 12.02
N LEU A 227 -1.05 9.02 13.20
CA LEU A 227 -2.49 9.17 13.41
C LEU A 227 -2.93 10.65 13.35
N ASP A 228 -2.12 11.52 13.93
CA ASP A 228 -2.33 12.95 13.97
C ASP A 228 -2.14 13.61 12.60
N GLU A 229 -1.38 12.99 11.69
CA GLU A 229 -1.30 13.43 10.29
C GLU A 229 -2.68 13.39 9.61
N PHE A 230 -3.50 12.37 9.86
CA PHE A 230 -4.84 12.30 9.30
C PHE A 230 -5.73 13.43 9.81
N ARG A 231 -5.65 13.74 11.11
CA ARG A 231 -6.38 14.87 11.72
C ARG A 231 -5.92 16.20 11.14
N LEU A 232 -4.61 16.37 10.90
CA LEU A 232 -4.05 17.55 10.25
C LEU A 232 -4.55 17.68 8.80
N CYS A 233 -4.57 16.60 8.02
CA CYS A 233 -5.13 16.57 6.67
C CYS A 233 -6.62 16.93 6.65
N GLU A 234 -7.42 16.43 7.60
CA GLU A 234 -8.83 16.77 7.72
C GLU A 234 -9.03 18.26 8.01
N ALA A 235 -8.24 18.81 8.93
CA ALA A 235 -8.24 20.24 9.26
C ALA A 235 -7.88 21.11 8.04
N GLU A 236 -6.86 20.70 7.27
CA GLU A 236 -6.47 21.37 6.02
C GLU A 236 -7.57 21.30 4.95
N ALA A 237 -8.24 20.16 4.80
CA ALA A 237 -9.33 20.01 3.86
C ALA A 237 -10.53 20.91 4.22
N LEU A 238 -10.89 20.99 5.51
CA LEU A 238 -11.91 21.91 6.01
C LEU A 238 -11.54 23.37 5.74
N ALA A 239 -10.30 23.77 6.06
CA ALA A 239 -9.81 25.12 5.81
C ALA A 239 -9.79 25.46 4.30
N GLY A 240 -9.41 24.50 3.46
CA GLY A 240 -9.43 24.63 2.00
C GLY A 240 -10.85 24.83 1.44
N ARG A 241 -11.84 24.08 1.95
CA ARG A 241 -13.26 24.29 1.60
C ARG A 241 -13.73 25.68 1.99
N MET A 242 -13.35 26.16 3.18
CA MET A 242 -13.68 27.51 3.64
C MET A 242 -13.04 28.62 2.81
N ALA A 243 -11.78 28.47 2.38
CA ALA A 243 -11.12 29.40 1.48
C ALA A 243 -11.82 29.52 0.11
N HIS A 244 -12.65 28.54 -0.23
CA HIS A 244 -13.39 28.47 -1.48
C HIS A 244 -14.90 28.63 -1.33
N ALA A 245 -15.38 28.93 -0.12
CA ALA A 245 -16.79 29.11 0.17
C ALA A 245 -17.39 30.33 -0.57
N PRO A 246 -18.69 30.29 -0.90
CA PRO A 246 -19.36 31.32 -1.71
C PRO A 246 -19.31 32.72 -1.10
N PHE A 247 -19.25 32.83 0.24
CA PHE A 247 -19.18 34.13 0.93
C PHE A 247 -17.93 34.95 0.59
N ASN A 248 -16.81 34.31 0.19
CA ASN A 248 -15.59 35.04 -0.17
C ASN A 248 -15.73 35.89 -1.45
N ARG A 249 -16.74 35.61 -2.29
CA ARG A 249 -16.97 36.33 -3.55
C ARG A 249 -18.16 37.28 -3.50
N LEU A 250 -19.20 36.89 -2.76
CA LEU A 250 -20.51 37.55 -2.79
C LEU A 250 -20.67 38.58 -1.69
N ILE A 251 -19.91 38.46 -0.60
CA ILE A 251 -19.95 39.41 0.50
C ILE A 251 -18.68 40.23 0.42
N GLU A 252 -18.79 41.56 0.35
CA GLU A 252 -17.66 42.47 0.44
C GLU A 252 -17.07 42.44 1.86
N MET A 253 -16.31 41.38 2.15
CA MET A 253 -15.78 41.08 3.49
C MET A 253 -14.76 42.11 3.99
N ARG A 254 -14.27 43.01 3.12
CA ARG A 254 -13.16 43.93 3.45
C ARG A 254 -13.47 44.88 4.59
N ASP A 255 -14.70 45.38 4.67
CA ASP A 255 -15.06 46.42 5.65
C ASP A 255 -16.08 45.93 6.70
N LYS A 256 -16.64 44.71 6.54
CA LYS A 256 -17.72 44.17 7.39
C LYS A 256 -17.58 42.65 7.60
N ASP A 257 -16.64 42.21 8.42
CA ASP A 257 -16.46 40.80 8.85
C ASP A 257 -16.78 40.64 10.36
N PRO A 258 -18.07 40.57 10.75
CA PRO A 258 -18.50 40.63 12.15
C PRO A 258 -17.95 39.50 13.03
N LEU A 259 -17.75 38.31 12.48
CA LEU A 259 -17.17 37.15 13.18
C LEU A 259 -15.65 37.05 12.97
N ASN A 260 -15.04 37.97 12.23
CA ASN A 260 -13.63 37.94 11.86
C ASN A 260 -13.22 36.60 11.20
N VAL A 261 -14.09 36.01 10.37
CA VAL A 261 -13.85 34.72 9.71
C VAL A 261 -12.59 34.76 8.87
N SER A 262 -12.34 35.86 8.16
CA SER A 262 -11.16 36.01 7.31
C SER A 262 -9.87 36.03 8.14
N GLY A 263 -9.84 36.83 9.21
CA GLY A 263 -8.67 36.90 10.10
C GLY A 263 -8.43 35.58 10.85
N GLN A 264 -9.48 34.93 11.32
CA GLN A 264 -9.39 33.62 11.97
C GLN A 264 -8.89 32.54 11.01
N LEU A 265 -9.45 32.48 9.79
CA LEU A 265 -9.01 31.51 8.77
C LEU A 265 -7.56 31.76 8.33
N GLN A 266 -7.13 33.02 8.23
CA GLN A 266 -5.72 33.34 7.96
C GLN A 266 -4.80 32.87 9.09
N ALA A 267 -5.19 33.08 10.36
CA ALA A 267 -4.43 32.60 11.51
C ALA A 267 -4.34 31.06 11.53
N ILE A 268 -5.45 30.38 11.24
CA ILE A 268 -5.52 28.92 11.09
C ILE A 268 -4.59 28.44 9.98
N ASN A 269 -4.67 29.02 8.78
CA ASN A 269 -3.81 28.63 7.66
C ASN A 269 -2.32 28.79 7.98
N ASN A 270 -1.94 29.88 8.66
CA ASN A 270 -0.56 30.08 9.12
C ASN A 270 -0.14 29.04 10.18
N ARG A 271 -1.07 28.58 11.03
CA ARG A 271 -0.81 27.52 12.01
C ARG A 271 -0.71 26.15 11.33
N LEU A 272 -1.64 25.81 10.43
CA LEU A 272 -1.64 24.59 9.63
C LEU A 272 -0.36 24.47 8.81
N SER A 273 0.06 25.54 8.13
CA SER A 273 1.30 25.53 7.35
C SER A 273 2.55 25.24 8.21
N ARG A 274 2.61 25.79 9.43
CA ARG A 274 3.70 25.48 10.38
C ARG A 274 3.64 24.03 10.86
N LEU A 275 2.45 23.55 11.25
CA LEU A 275 2.24 22.15 11.66
C LEU A 275 2.62 21.19 10.54
N ARG A 276 2.23 21.47 9.29
CA ARG A 276 2.62 20.67 8.13
C ARG A 276 4.13 20.62 7.93
N GLY A 277 4.82 21.76 8.10
CA GLY A 277 6.28 21.80 8.07
C GLY A 277 6.91 20.91 9.15
N ASP A 278 6.40 21.00 10.38
CA ASP A 278 6.87 20.20 11.52
C ASP A 278 6.61 18.70 11.32
N PHE A 279 5.41 18.32 10.88
CA PHE A 279 5.05 16.92 10.60
C PHE A 279 5.88 16.35 9.47
N ASN A 280 6.05 17.09 8.36
CA ASN A 280 6.90 16.67 7.25
C ASN A 280 8.35 16.46 7.72
N PHE A 281 8.86 17.32 8.61
CA PHE A 281 10.19 17.15 9.20
C PHE A 281 10.28 15.86 10.03
N VAL A 282 9.34 15.63 10.95
CA VAL A 282 9.33 14.44 11.80
C VAL A 282 9.19 13.17 10.97
N ILE A 283 8.25 13.12 10.01
CA ILE A 283 8.03 11.97 9.14
C ILE A 283 9.27 11.69 8.29
N SER A 284 9.89 12.71 7.69
CA SER A 284 11.10 12.51 6.87
C SER A 284 12.33 12.06 7.66
N HIS A 285 12.34 12.25 8.99
CA HIS A 285 13.43 11.84 9.89
C HIS A 285 12.99 10.78 10.91
N MET A 286 11.85 10.12 10.67
CA MET A 286 11.23 9.22 11.64
C MET A 286 12.14 8.05 12.00
N ASP A 287 12.89 7.52 11.02
CA ASP A 287 13.87 6.46 11.22
C ASP A 287 14.96 6.85 12.23
N SER A 288 15.49 8.06 12.08
CA SER A 288 16.59 8.58 12.90
C SER A 288 16.10 8.96 14.29
N LEU A 289 14.90 9.51 14.41
CA LEU A 289 14.31 9.85 15.70
C LEU A 289 13.95 8.59 16.52
N LEU A 290 13.34 7.58 15.88
CA LEU A 290 13.04 6.30 16.53
C LEU A 290 14.34 5.56 16.91
N TYR A 291 15.38 5.66 16.10
CA TYR A 291 16.70 5.10 16.44
C TYR A 291 17.29 5.77 17.69
N LEU A 292 17.27 7.11 17.76
CA LEU A 292 17.71 7.84 18.95
C LEU A 292 16.90 7.47 20.20
N GLN A 293 15.59 7.27 20.05
CA GLN A 293 14.74 6.77 21.13
C GLN A 293 15.17 5.36 21.59
N GLY A 294 15.49 4.46 20.66
CA GLY A 294 16.04 3.15 20.98
C GLY A 294 17.36 3.24 21.75
N GLN A 295 18.25 4.15 21.36
CA GLN A 295 19.50 4.42 22.08
C GLN A 295 19.25 4.98 23.49
N GLU A 296 18.26 5.85 23.65
CA GLU A 296 17.87 6.37 24.96
C GLU A 296 17.34 5.26 25.88
N PHE A 297 16.54 4.32 25.36
CA PHE A 297 16.11 3.14 26.14
C PHE A 297 17.29 2.26 26.57
N LEU A 298 18.32 2.11 25.74
CA LEU A 298 19.56 1.42 26.14
C LEU A 298 20.26 2.13 27.29
N LEU A 299 20.38 3.46 27.24
CA LEU A 299 20.99 4.26 28.32
C LEU A 299 20.22 4.14 29.65
N HIS A 300 18.92 3.90 29.60
CA HIS A 300 18.06 3.69 30.76
C HIS A 300 17.95 2.22 31.18
N ASN A 301 18.73 1.30 30.59
CA ASN A 301 18.71 -0.13 30.87
C ASN A 301 17.33 -0.79 30.60
N GLU A 302 16.65 -0.35 29.54
CA GLU A 302 15.36 -0.89 29.08
C GLU A 302 15.48 -1.61 27.71
N PRO A 303 16.20 -2.75 27.64
CA PRO A 303 16.60 -3.37 26.36
C PRO A 303 15.42 -3.83 25.50
N GLU A 304 14.33 -4.31 26.10
CA GLU A 304 13.14 -4.74 25.34
C GLU A 304 12.45 -3.58 24.62
N LYS A 305 12.39 -2.40 25.26
CA LYS A 305 11.83 -1.21 24.62
C LYS A 305 12.76 -0.68 23.53
N ALA A 306 14.08 -0.75 23.75
CA ALA A 306 15.06 -0.43 22.72
C ALA A 306 14.91 -1.33 21.50
N ARG A 307 14.77 -2.65 21.70
CA ARG A 307 14.51 -3.63 20.64
C ARG A 307 13.26 -3.26 19.85
N GLN A 308 12.14 -3.01 20.53
CA GLN A 308 10.89 -2.60 19.88
C GLN A 308 11.05 -1.29 19.08
N ALA A 309 11.78 -0.32 19.62
CA ALA A 309 12.06 0.94 18.92
C ALA A 309 12.87 0.68 17.63
N PHE A 310 13.93 -0.13 17.68
CA PHE A 310 14.72 -0.47 16.49
C PHE A 310 13.94 -1.30 15.46
N GLU A 311 13.08 -2.23 15.90
CA GLU A 311 12.19 -2.95 14.98
C GLU A 311 11.22 -2.02 14.26
N ARG A 312 10.73 -0.99 14.96
CA ARG A 312 9.89 0.06 14.36
C ARG A 312 10.65 0.94 13.39
N VAL A 313 11.93 1.24 13.66
CA VAL A 313 12.80 1.89 12.68
C VAL A 313 12.81 1.08 11.38
N LEU A 314 12.97 -0.25 11.47
CA LEU A 314 13.00 -1.13 10.30
C LEU A 314 11.64 -1.33 9.63
N ALA A 315 10.53 -1.24 10.38
CA ALA A 315 9.20 -1.22 9.80
C ALA A 315 8.98 0.03 8.92
N TYR A 316 9.56 1.16 9.31
CA TYR A 316 9.47 2.42 8.56
C TYR A 316 10.51 2.49 7.43
N ASN A 317 11.77 2.22 7.75
CA ASN A 317 12.90 2.20 6.82
C ASN A 317 13.66 0.85 6.94
N PRO A 318 13.29 -0.16 6.14
CA PRO A 318 13.93 -1.49 6.17
C PRO A 318 15.44 -1.49 5.90
N LEU A 319 15.98 -0.40 5.37
CA LEU A 319 17.40 -0.24 5.00
C LEU A 319 18.19 0.61 6.02
N TYR A 320 17.61 0.91 7.18
CA TYR A 320 18.30 1.68 8.22
C TYR A 320 19.32 0.82 8.97
N ILE A 321 20.56 0.82 8.47
CA ILE A 321 21.67 -0.04 8.93
C ILE A 321 21.92 0.01 10.44
N PRO A 322 21.95 1.18 11.12
CA PRO A 322 22.23 1.22 12.56
C PRO A 322 21.23 0.39 13.39
N ALA A 323 19.97 0.34 12.98
CA ALA A 323 18.96 -0.47 13.67
C ALA A 323 19.19 -1.97 13.46
N HIS A 324 19.63 -2.38 12.26
CA HIS A 324 20.02 -3.78 12.03
C HIS A 324 21.22 -4.19 12.89
N ILE A 325 22.22 -3.33 13.03
CA ILE A 325 23.40 -3.59 13.88
C ILE A 325 22.97 -3.75 15.34
N CYS A 326 22.20 -2.81 15.91
CA CYS A 326 21.75 -2.91 17.29
C CYS A 326 20.89 -4.17 17.55
N LEU A 327 20.02 -4.56 16.61
CA LEU A 327 19.24 -5.79 16.74
C LEU A 327 20.11 -7.05 16.64
N ALA A 328 21.14 -7.04 15.79
CA ALA A 328 22.10 -8.13 15.72
C ALA A 328 22.97 -8.21 16.98
N GLU A 329 23.35 -7.09 17.60
CA GLU A 329 24.03 -7.06 18.90
C GLU A 329 23.17 -7.73 19.98
N PHE A 330 21.86 -7.45 20.01
CA PHE A 330 20.94 -8.16 20.90
C PHE A 330 20.92 -9.66 20.64
N GLU A 331 20.87 -10.09 19.38
CA GLU A 331 20.91 -11.51 18.98
C GLU A 331 22.22 -12.18 19.43
N MET A 332 23.36 -11.50 19.29
CA MET A 332 24.66 -11.98 19.80
C MET A 332 24.65 -12.14 21.33
N ASN A 333 24.13 -11.16 22.06
CA ASN A 333 24.07 -11.19 23.53
C ASN A 333 23.15 -12.32 24.06
N GLU A 334 22.15 -12.72 23.29
CA GLU A 334 21.24 -13.81 23.60
C GLU A 334 21.74 -15.19 23.13
N GLN A 335 23.01 -15.29 22.71
CA GLN A 335 23.61 -16.51 22.18
C GLN A 335 22.89 -17.04 20.92
N ARG A 336 22.39 -16.13 20.06
CA ARG A 336 21.75 -16.43 18.78
C ARG A 336 22.56 -15.87 17.59
N PRO A 337 23.82 -16.27 17.41
CA PRO A 337 24.69 -15.72 16.36
C PRO A 337 24.17 -16.00 14.93
N ALA A 338 23.45 -17.10 14.73
CA ALA A 338 22.83 -17.43 13.44
C ALA A 338 21.78 -16.37 13.02
N ASP A 339 21.00 -15.85 13.97
CA ASP A 339 20.02 -14.80 13.69
C ASP A 339 20.73 -13.48 13.33
N ALA A 340 21.80 -13.13 14.05
CA ALA A 340 22.64 -11.96 13.78
C ALA A 340 23.28 -12.00 12.38
N MET A 341 23.89 -13.14 12.02
CA MET A 341 24.47 -13.38 10.69
C MET A 341 23.40 -13.29 9.59
N LYS A 342 22.23 -13.89 9.80
CA LYS A 342 21.11 -13.84 8.85
C LYS A 342 20.60 -12.41 8.66
N ARG A 343 20.54 -11.61 9.72
CA ARG A 343 20.13 -10.20 9.64
C ARG A 343 21.13 -9.38 8.84
N LEU A 344 22.41 -9.51 9.16
CA LEU A 344 23.49 -8.75 8.52
C LEU A 344 23.65 -9.13 7.04
N SER A 345 23.66 -10.43 6.71
CA SER A 345 23.65 -10.91 5.33
C SER A 345 22.38 -10.48 4.56
N GLY A 346 21.23 -10.45 5.23
CA GLY A 346 19.96 -10.06 4.63
C GLY A 346 19.93 -8.65 4.07
N PHE A 347 20.64 -7.69 4.69
CA PHE A 347 20.72 -6.32 4.17
C PHE A 347 22.01 -6.08 3.36
N MET A 348 23.17 -6.54 3.81
CA MET A 348 24.44 -6.32 3.10
C MET A 348 24.55 -7.12 1.80
N GLY A 349 23.89 -8.28 1.71
CA GLY A 349 23.88 -9.12 0.52
C GLY A 349 22.96 -8.61 -0.60
N LYS A 350 21.97 -7.76 -0.27
CA LYS A 350 20.99 -7.26 -1.24
C LYS A 350 21.35 -5.90 -1.84
N MET A 351 22.04 -5.05 -1.08
CA MET A 351 22.40 -3.71 -1.51
C MET A 351 23.67 -3.24 -0.80
N PRO A 352 24.63 -2.64 -1.51
CA PRO A 352 25.80 -2.05 -0.86
C PRO A 352 25.36 -0.93 0.09
N PRO A 353 25.80 -0.94 1.36
CA PRO A 353 25.41 0.07 2.34
C PRO A 353 25.92 1.46 1.91
N PRO A 354 25.20 2.55 2.24
CA PRO A 354 25.71 3.91 2.03
C PRO A 354 27.08 4.10 2.66
N ALA A 355 27.98 4.83 1.99
CA ALA A 355 29.39 4.95 2.36
C ALA A 355 29.64 5.30 3.85
N ARG A 356 28.75 6.10 4.46
CA ARG A 356 28.86 6.48 5.89
C ARG A 356 28.73 5.30 6.87
N TRP A 357 28.01 4.25 6.49
CA TRP A 357 27.69 3.11 7.35
C TRP A 357 28.57 1.88 7.07
N ILE A 358 29.41 1.93 6.04
CA ILE A 358 30.35 0.84 5.73
C ILE A 358 31.22 0.54 6.97
N PRO A 359 31.90 1.52 7.61
CA PRO A 359 32.82 1.20 8.72
C PRO A 359 32.13 0.52 9.91
N ASP A 360 30.91 0.94 10.26
CA ASP A 360 30.18 0.37 11.40
C ASP A 360 29.71 -1.06 11.10
N ALA A 361 29.16 -1.29 9.90
CA ALA A 361 28.77 -2.63 9.47
C ALA A 361 29.97 -3.58 9.39
N GLN A 362 31.10 -3.08 8.90
CA GLN A 362 32.37 -3.79 8.83
C GLN A 362 32.91 -4.13 10.23
N SER A 363 32.94 -3.16 11.14
CA SER A 363 33.38 -3.38 12.53
C SER A 363 32.52 -4.42 13.24
N PHE A 364 31.21 -4.41 13.01
CA PHE A 364 30.30 -5.39 13.61
C PHE A 364 30.43 -6.78 12.98
N ALA A 365 30.63 -6.86 11.66
CA ALA A 365 30.94 -8.13 10.99
C ALA A 365 32.24 -8.75 11.55
N SER A 366 33.30 -7.96 11.71
CA SER A 366 34.55 -8.40 12.36
C SER A 366 34.32 -8.95 13.77
N TYR A 367 33.47 -8.28 14.57
CA TYR A 367 33.13 -8.74 15.91
C TYR A 367 32.44 -10.12 15.90
N ILE A 368 31.51 -10.37 14.97
CA ILE A 368 30.88 -11.69 14.80
C ILE A 368 31.94 -12.73 14.46
N PHE A 369 32.81 -12.46 13.47
CA PHE A 369 33.86 -13.39 13.09
C PHE A 369 34.79 -13.73 14.25
N GLU A 370 35.28 -12.73 14.97
CA GLU A 370 36.18 -12.93 16.12
C GLU A 370 35.52 -13.86 17.17
N LYS A 371 34.27 -13.59 17.55
CA LYS A 371 33.56 -14.37 18.57
C LYS A 371 33.24 -15.79 18.14
N GLU A 372 32.79 -15.97 16.91
CA GLU A 372 32.40 -17.29 16.41
C GLU A 372 33.63 -18.15 16.07
N ILE A 373 34.72 -17.56 15.61
CA ILE A 373 36.01 -18.27 15.43
C ILE A 373 36.57 -18.68 16.80
N GLU A 374 36.56 -17.80 17.80
CA GLU A 374 36.98 -18.11 19.19
C GLU A 374 36.16 -19.29 19.75
N ARG A 375 34.83 -19.27 19.54
CA ARG A 375 33.94 -20.38 19.95
C ARG A 375 34.29 -21.68 19.21
N ALA A 376 34.44 -21.65 17.89
CA ALA A 376 34.78 -22.82 17.10
C ALA A 376 36.16 -23.40 17.48
N ALA A 377 37.15 -22.54 17.72
CA ALA A 377 38.48 -22.94 18.18
C ALA A 377 38.40 -23.69 19.52
N GLY A 378 37.61 -23.20 20.49
CA GLY A 378 37.38 -23.93 21.74
C GLY A 378 36.78 -25.33 21.55
N ILE A 379 35.86 -25.48 20.59
CA ILE A 379 35.24 -26.78 20.26
C ILE A 379 36.26 -27.72 19.58
N ILE A 380 37.17 -27.18 18.77
CA ILE A 380 38.29 -27.92 18.18
C ILE A 380 39.23 -28.40 19.29
N GLU A 381 39.56 -27.57 20.27
CA GLU A 381 40.38 -27.95 21.43
C GLU A 381 39.75 -29.08 22.27
N GLU A 382 38.42 -29.12 22.36
CA GLU A 382 37.66 -30.23 22.97
C GLU A 382 37.69 -31.54 22.14
N GLY A 383 38.23 -31.52 20.93
CA GLY A 383 38.25 -32.65 19.99
C GLY A 383 36.93 -32.91 19.28
N ARG A 384 35.98 -31.96 19.32
CA ARG A 384 34.63 -32.06 18.71
C ARG A 384 34.61 -31.50 17.29
N TYR A 385 35.52 -31.97 16.45
CA TYR A 385 35.81 -31.39 15.13
C TYR A 385 34.62 -31.29 14.19
N LEU A 386 33.76 -32.31 14.13
CA LEU A 386 32.58 -32.30 13.23
C LEU A 386 31.60 -31.18 13.59
N PHE A 387 31.42 -30.90 14.88
CA PHE A 387 30.55 -29.82 15.33
C PHE A 387 31.18 -28.46 15.02
N ALA A 388 32.48 -28.30 15.30
CA ALA A 388 33.20 -27.07 14.96
C ALA A 388 33.16 -26.76 13.46
N LEU A 389 33.34 -27.77 12.59
CA LEU A 389 33.27 -27.60 11.14
C LEU A 389 31.87 -27.18 10.68
N GLY A 390 30.80 -27.68 11.30
CA GLY A 390 29.43 -27.22 10.99
C GLY A 390 29.20 -25.74 11.34
N GLU A 391 29.76 -25.27 12.47
CA GLU A 391 29.70 -23.86 12.86
C GLU A 391 30.54 -22.97 11.93
N LEU A 392 31.75 -23.44 11.55
CA LEU A 392 32.65 -22.74 10.64
C LEU A 392 32.09 -22.67 9.21
N GLU A 393 31.40 -23.71 8.72
CA GLU A 393 30.71 -23.69 7.43
C GLU A 393 29.60 -22.64 7.40
N SER A 394 28.83 -22.51 8.49
CA SER A 394 27.83 -21.43 8.61
C SER A 394 28.49 -20.05 8.54
N LEU A 395 29.66 -19.89 9.15
CA LEU A 395 30.41 -18.64 9.18
C LEU A 395 31.05 -18.30 7.83
N GLU A 396 31.53 -19.31 7.09
CA GLU A 396 32.02 -19.18 5.72
C GLU A 396 30.90 -18.78 4.75
N ASN A 397 29.73 -19.43 4.86
CA ASN A 397 28.54 -19.07 4.09
C ASN A 397 28.10 -17.63 4.36
N PHE A 398 28.15 -17.20 5.62
CA PHE A 398 27.88 -15.82 6.01
C PHE A 398 28.88 -14.86 5.37
N CYS A 399 30.19 -15.14 5.42
CA CYS A 399 31.19 -14.34 4.75
C CYS A 399 30.91 -14.17 3.26
N ASN A 400 30.67 -15.28 2.56
CA ASN A 400 30.41 -15.30 1.12
C ASN A 400 29.11 -14.56 0.72
N SER A 401 28.21 -14.33 1.67
CA SER A 401 26.94 -13.62 1.44
C SER A 401 27.05 -12.10 1.54
N ILE A 402 28.12 -11.56 2.12
CA ILE A 402 28.31 -10.12 2.32
C ILE A 402 29.13 -9.55 1.16
N VAL A 403 28.55 -8.58 0.42
CA VAL A 403 29.25 -7.91 -0.67
C VAL A 403 30.26 -6.90 -0.10
N LEU A 404 31.46 -6.82 -0.70
CA LEU A 404 32.57 -5.92 -0.31
C LEU A 404 33.30 -6.30 1.00
N TRP A 405 33.26 -7.58 1.37
CA TRP A 405 34.00 -8.11 2.52
C TRP A 405 34.80 -9.33 2.10
N ASP A 406 36.10 -9.30 2.34
CA ASP A 406 36.96 -10.48 2.17
C ASP A 406 36.92 -11.33 3.44
N CYS A 407 36.89 -12.65 3.29
CA CYS A 407 36.85 -13.53 4.44
C CYS A 407 38.12 -13.41 5.27
N PRO A 408 38.02 -13.34 6.62
CA PRO A 408 39.21 -13.27 7.47
C PRO A 408 40.12 -14.48 7.26
N ASP A 409 41.43 -14.26 7.21
CA ASP A 409 42.42 -15.35 7.10
C ASP A 409 42.31 -16.31 8.29
N GLU A 410 41.94 -15.78 9.46
CA GLU A 410 41.73 -16.56 10.68
C GLU A 410 40.60 -17.60 10.51
N LEU A 411 39.55 -17.28 9.74
CA LEU A 411 38.46 -18.22 9.46
C LEU A 411 38.99 -19.41 8.65
N ILE A 412 39.75 -19.14 7.59
CA ILE A 412 40.34 -20.15 6.71
C ILE A 412 41.31 -21.04 7.51
N GLN A 413 42.13 -20.43 8.38
CA GLN A 413 43.03 -21.17 9.27
C GLN A 413 42.25 -22.06 10.25
N CYS A 414 41.16 -21.56 10.84
CA CYS A 414 40.35 -22.33 11.77
C CYS A 414 39.63 -23.51 11.08
N ILE A 415 39.13 -23.32 9.85
CA ILE A 415 38.58 -24.40 9.00
C ILE A 415 39.66 -25.45 8.73
N ALA A 416 40.87 -25.02 8.35
CA ALA A 416 41.98 -25.93 8.11
C ALA A 416 42.37 -26.74 9.36
N GLN A 417 42.40 -26.10 10.54
CA GLN A 417 42.63 -26.77 11.82
C GLN A 417 41.53 -27.79 12.15
N GLY A 418 40.26 -27.45 11.92
CA GLY A 418 39.13 -28.38 12.11
C GLY A 418 39.23 -29.63 11.23
N HIS A 419 39.53 -29.45 9.94
CA HIS A 419 39.74 -30.55 9.01
C HIS A 419 40.96 -31.40 9.38
N TYR A 420 42.09 -30.77 9.74
CA TYR A 420 43.27 -31.50 10.18
C TYR A 420 43.02 -32.28 11.49
N GLY A 421 42.27 -31.73 12.44
CA GLY A 421 41.85 -32.43 13.65
C GLY A 421 40.98 -33.65 13.35
N MET A 422 40.02 -33.54 12.42
CA MET A 422 39.22 -34.67 11.98
C MET A 422 40.08 -35.76 11.33
N TYR A 423 41.01 -35.37 10.47
CA TYR A 423 42.00 -36.28 9.87
C TYR A 423 42.85 -37.00 10.94
N GLU A 424 43.37 -36.26 11.92
CA GLU A 424 44.17 -36.80 13.03
C GLU A 424 43.35 -37.74 13.92
N SER A 425 42.04 -37.50 14.06
CA SER A 425 41.15 -38.38 14.80
C SER A 425 41.05 -39.78 14.18
N TYR A 426 40.97 -39.89 12.85
CA TYR A 426 40.99 -41.17 12.15
C TYR A 426 42.33 -41.89 12.38
N LEU A 427 43.44 -41.16 12.25
CA LEU A 427 44.77 -41.71 12.49
C LEU A 427 44.96 -42.19 13.93
N ARG A 428 44.38 -41.48 14.92
CA ARG A 428 44.43 -41.89 16.33
C ARG A 428 43.69 -43.20 16.57
N VAL A 429 42.53 -43.40 15.95
CA VAL A 429 41.80 -44.68 16.02
C VAL A 429 42.58 -45.79 15.32
N ALA A 430 43.12 -45.51 14.13
CA ALA A 430 43.94 -46.46 13.40
C ALA A 430 45.19 -46.88 14.19
N ARG A 431 45.88 -45.94 14.86
CA ARG A 431 47.02 -46.22 15.74
C ARG A 431 46.65 -47.11 16.92
N ARG A 432 45.53 -46.83 17.61
CA ARG A 432 45.06 -47.69 18.72
C ARG A 432 44.69 -49.10 18.26
N ALA A 433 44.06 -49.21 17.08
CA ALA A 433 43.75 -50.49 16.47
C ALA A 433 45.03 -51.28 16.14
N TYR A 434 46.04 -50.59 15.60
CA TYR A 434 47.36 -51.15 15.35
C TYR A 434 48.04 -51.64 16.64
N GLU A 435 48.04 -50.83 17.70
CA GLU A 435 48.61 -51.17 19.01
C GLU A 435 47.90 -52.38 19.66
N SER A 436 46.61 -52.54 19.41
CA SER A 436 45.81 -53.71 19.81
C SER A 436 45.98 -54.90 18.87
N GLU A 437 46.91 -54.79 17.91
CA GLU A 437 47.21 -55.72 16.83
C GLU A 437 46.03 -56.10 15.92
N ASN A 438 44.99 -55.27 15.88
CA ASN A 438 43.84 -55.38 14.99
C ASN A 438 44.11 -54.62 13.68
N TYR A 439 44.96 -55.20 12.84
CA TYR A 439 45.49 -54.54 11.65
C TYR A 439 44.44 -54.27 10.57
N SER A 440 43.43 -55.13 10.41
CA SER A 440 42.36 -54.88 9.43
C SER A 440 41.57 -53.62 9.79
N PHE A 441 41.22 -53.45 11.06
CA PHE A 441 40.55 -52.24 11.54
C PHE A 441 41.46 -51.01 11.46
N ALA A 442 42.77 -51.18 11.72
CA ALA A 442 43.76 -50.12 11.55
C ALA A 442 43.84 -49.62 10.09
N ILE A 443 43.84 -50.55 9.12
CA ILE A 443 43.79 -50.22 7.69
C ILE A 443 42.53 -49.41 7.40
N THR A 444 41.34 -49.91 7.75
CA THR A 444 40.07 -49.20 7.46
C THR A 444 40.10 -47.74 7.92
N TYR A 445 40.60 -47.46 9.13
CA TYR A 445 40.68 -46.07 9.61
C TYR A 445 41.80 -45.25 8.96
N ALA A 446 42.93 -45.87 8.58
CA ALA A 446 43.96 -45.18 7.80
C ALA A 446 43.48 -44.83 6.39
N GLU A 447 42.68 -45.70 5.77
CA GLU A 447 42.04 -45.46 4.47
C GLU A 447 40.98 -44.36 4.57
N ASN A 448 40.15 -44.37 5.62
CA ASN A 448 39.22 -43.28 5.90
C ASN A 448 39.97 -41.94 6.08
N ALA A 449 41.11 -41.93 6.77
CA ALA A 449 41.95 -40.73 6.88
C ALA A 449 42.45 -40.26 5.50
N LYS A 450 42.88 -41.19 4.64
CA LYS A 450 43.32 -40.88 3.26
C LYS A 450 42.18 -40.31 2.41
N SER A 451 41.00 -40.93 2.45
CA SER A 451 39.81 -40.46 1.73
C SER A 451 39.43 -39.06 2.19
N TYR A 452 39.34 -38.86 3.51
CA TYR A 452 39.00 -37.57 4.10
C TYR A 452 39.99 -36.47 3.70
N ARG A 453 41.31 -36.76 3.71
CA ARG A 453 42.33 -35.83 3.22
C ARG A 453 42.12 -35.50 1.75
N ASN A 454 41.85 -36.50 0.91
CA ASN A 454 41.70 -36.29 -0.53
C ASN A 454 40.48 -35.42 -0.86
N GLU A 455 39.38 -35.61 -0.12
CA GLU A 455 38.17 -34.77 -0.21
C GLU A 455 38.42 -33.33 0.27
N ASN A 456 39.39 -33.13 1.17
CA ASN A 456 39.70 -31.84 1.80
C ASN A 456 41.15 -31.39 1.54
N ALA A 457 41.66 -31.65 0.34
CA ALA A 457 43.08 -31.45 0.00
C ALA A 457 43.53 -29.98 0.04
N SER A 458 42.61 -29.03 -0.07
CA SER A 458 42.87 -27.59 0.11
C SER A 458 43.27 -27.24 1.55
N TYR A 459 42.85 -28.04 2.53
CA TYR A 459 43.05 -27.79 3.95
C TYR A 459 44.13 -28.70 4.56
N ILE A 460 44.35 -29.89 3.97
CA ILE A 460 45.29 -30.90 4.48
C ILE A 460 46.37 -31.17 3.42
N ALA A 461 47.49 -30.45 3.53
CA ALA A 461 48.54 -30.44 2.52
C ALA A 461 49.27 -31.79 2.38
N TYR A 462 49.52 -32.50 3.49
CA TYR A 462 50.43 -33.65 3.54
C TYR A 462 49.75 -34.92 4.07
N ASP A 463 50.04 -36.08 3.47
CA ASP A 463 49.48 -37.39 3.80
C ASP A 463 50.50 -38.37 4.41
N GLY A 464 51.72 -37.89 4.70
CA GLY A 464 52.80 -38.78 5.13
C GLY A 464 52.56 -39.46 6.46
N GLU A 465 51.74 -38.90 7.36
CA GLU A 465 51.35 -39.60 8.60
C GLU A 465 50.50 -40.85 8.30
N THR A 466 49.59 -40.76 7.34
CA THR A 466 48.81 -41.92 6.88
C THR A 466 49.73 -42.95 6.24
N MET A 467 50.64 -42.53 5.36
CA MET A 467 51.58 -43.44 4.69
C MET A 467 52.50 -44.12 5.70
N GLN A 468 53.00 -43.39 6.70
CA GLN A 468 53.82 -43.95 7.78
C GLN A 468 53.04 -44.99 8.59
N LEU A 469 51.77 -44.75 8.91
CA LEU A 469 50.95 -45.71 9.64
C LEU A 469 50.66 -46.95 8.79
N LEU A 470 50.35 -46.79 7.51
CA LEU A 470 50.17 -47.91 6.57
C LEU A 470 51.46 -48.75 6.46
N GLN A 471 52.63 -48.11 6.41
CA GLN A 471 53.91 -48.81 6.45
C GLN A 471 54.08 -49.60 7.75
N MET A 472 53.77 -48.99 8.90
CA MET A 472 53.83 -49.67 10.20
C MET A 472 52.91 -50.89 10.27
N ILE A 473 51.73 -50.82 9.64
CA ILE A 473 50.79 -51.93 9.52
C ILE A 473 51.34 -53.03 8.61
N ALA A 474 51.88 -52.69 7.43
CA ALA A 474 52.55 -53.65 6.54
C ALA A 474 53.67 -54.41 7.27
N ASP A 475 54.53 -53.68 7.98
CA ASP A 475 55.60 -54.25 8.81
C ASP A 475 55.04 -55.13 9.94
N GLY A 476 53.89 -54.75 10.50
CA GLY A 476 53.16 -55.53 11.50
C GLY A 476 52.69 -56.89 10.97
N TYR A 477 52.15 -56.92 9.74
CA TYR A 477 51.79 -58.17 9.07
C TYR A 477 53.01 -59.04 8.79
N PHE A 478 54.10 -58.47 8.30
CA PHE A 478 55.34 -59.22 8.08
C PHE A 478 55.86 -59.86 9.37
N ARG A 479 55.87 -59.12 10.49
CA ARG A 479 56.27 -59.68 11.79
C ARG A 479 55.36 -60.81 12.24
N LYS A 480 54.04 -60.68 12.10
CA LYS A 480 53.10 -61.77 12.45
C LYS A 480 53.27 -62.98 11.55
N ALA A 481 53.56 -62.77 10.25
CA ALA A 481 53.86 -63.86 9.32
C ALA A 481 55.15 -64.59 9.71
N ASP A 482 56.22 -63.85 10.04
CA ASP A 482 57.49 -64.42 10.49
C ASP A 482 57.30 -65.24 11.81
N VAL A 483 56.38 -64.84 12.69
CA VAL A 483 55.99 -65.62 13.88
C VAL A 483 55.19 -66.88 13.52
N ALA A 484 54.20 -66.77 12.63
CA ALA A 484 53.40 -67.91 12.17
C ALA A 484 54.29 -68.98 11.50
N TYR A 485 55.25 -68.54 10.69
CA TYR A 485 56.30 -69.38 10.12
C TYR A 485 57.07 -70.17 11.19
N PHE A 486 57.53 -69.48 12.25
CA PHE A 486 58.29 -70.10 13.34
C PHE A 486 57.49 -71.19 14.08
N PHE A 487 56.17 -71.02 14.21
CA PHE A 487 55.28 -72.00 14.81
C PHE A 487 54.76 -73.07 13.83
N ASN A 488 55.24 -73.07 12.59
CA ASN A 488 54.78 -73.94 11.49
C ASN A 488 53.29 -73.80 11.14
N ASP A 489 52.68 -72.64 11.39
CA ASP A 489 51.34 -72.30 10.92
C ASP A 489 51.42 -71.62 9.55
N PHE A 490 51.77 -72.42 8.54
CA PHE A 490 52.04 -71.94 7.18
C PHE A 490 50.77 -71.41 6.48
N ALA A 491 49.58 -71.85 6.91
CA ALA A 491 48.32 -71.31 6.39
C ALA A 491 48.12 -69.85 6.84
N ARG A 492 48.34 -69.58 8.12
CA ARG A 492 48.26 -68.22 8.66
C ARG A 492 49.40 -67.33 8.16
N GLU A 493 50.61 -67.87 7.99
CA GLU A 493 51.73 -67.16 7.36
C GLU A 493 51.35 -66.66 5.96
N ALA A 494 50.84 -67.54 5.09
CA ALA A 494 50.47 -67.19 3.72
C ALA A 494 49.35 -66.13 3.66
N GLU A 495 48.35 -66.22 4.54
CA GLU A 495 47.27 -65.24 4.65
C GLU A 495 47.81 -63.85 5.04
N LEU A 496 48.66 -63.78 6.07
CA LEU A 496 49.24 -62.53 6.56
C LEU A 496 50.18 -61.89 5.52
N LEU A 497 50.98 -62.68 4.82
CA LEU A 497 51.82 -62.19 3.71
C LEU A 497 50.97 -61.67 2.54
N THR A 498 49.85 -62.32 2.25
CA THR A 498 48.91 -61.86 1.21
C THR A 498 48.29 -60.52 1.60
N MET A 499 47.84 -60.36 2.85
CA MET A 499 47.34 -59.07 3.35
C MET A 499 48.39 -57.96 3.28
N ALA A 500 49.65 -58.26 3.63
CA ALA A 500 50.74 -57.30 3.48
C ALA A 500 50.97 -56.92 2.01
N LYS A 501 50.91 -57.90 1.11
CA LYS A 501 51.04 -57.69 -0.34
C LYS A 501 49.92 -56.81 -0.88
N ASP A 502 48.68 -57.09 -0.53
CA ASP A 502 47.53 -56.32 -0.98
C ASP A 502 47.67 -54.86 -0.56
N LEU A 503 48.13 -54.61 0.67
CA LEU A 503 48.42 -53.27 1.15
C LEU A 503 49.52 -52.59 0.31
N CYS A 504 50.63 -53.29 0.04
CA CYS A 504 51.71 -52.81 -0.80
C CYS A 504 51.31 -52.51 -2.24
N VAL A 505 50.41 -53.31 -2.81
CA VAL A 505 49.89 -53.11 -4.16
C VAL A 505 48.96 -51.89 -4.21
N ASN A 506 48.13 -51.71 -3.19
CA ASN A 506 47.20 -50.58 -3.11
C ASN A 506 47.89 -49.25 -2.81
N TYR A 507 49.08 -49.29 -2.20
CA TYR A 507 49.84 -48.12 -1.78
C TYR A 507 51.30 -48.19 -2.25
N VAL A 508 51.53 -47.73 -3.48
CA VAL A 508 52.84 -47.80 -4.18
C VAL A 508 53.94 -47.01 -3.45
N GLU A 509 53.55 -46.06 -2.61
CA GLU A 509 54.47 -45.25 -1.80
C GLU A 509 55.07 -46.02 -0.60
N LEU A 510 54.54 -47.22 -0.29
CA LEU A 510 55.07 -48.06 0.77
C LEU A 510 56.37 -48.75 0.34
N ASN A 511 57.34 -48.78 1.25
CA ASN A 511 58.59 -49.50 1.07
C ASN A 511 58.38 -50.99 1.41
N CYS A 512 57.92 -51.74 0.41
CA CYS A 512 57.56 -53.13 0.58
C CYS A 512 58.71 -54.09 0.23
N ARG A 513 58.72 -55.26 0.89
CA ARG A 513 59.73 -56.29 0.65
C ARG A 513 59.62 -56.83 -0.78
N GLU A 514 60.71 -56.78 -1.54
CA GLU A 514 60.76 -57.29 -2.92
C GLU A 514 60.56 -58.81 -3.00
N ASP A 515 60.86 -59.54 -1.92
CA ASP A 515 60.75 -61.00 -1.86
C ASP A 515 59.36 -61.52 -1.45
N ILE A 516 58.36 -60.64 -1.31
CA ILE A 516 57.05 -61.00 -0.77
C ILE A 516 56.35 -62.11 -1.56
N ASP A 517 56.43 -62.06 -2.90
CA ASP A 517 55.83 -63.09 -3.76
C ASP A 517 56.52 -64.44 -3.62
N VAL A 518 57.84 -64.42 -3.47
CA VAL A 518 58.64 -65.63 -3.23
C VAL A 518 58.25 -66.23 -1.87
N LYS A 519 58.11 -65.40 -0.83
CA LYS A 519 57.69 -65.85 0.50
C LYS A 519 56.27 -66.40 0.52
N ILE A 520 55.32 -65.79 -0.22
CA ILE A 520 53.95 -66.31 -0.34
C ILE A 520 53.95 -67.68 -1.02
N ALA A 521 54.71 -67.84 -2.12
CA ALA A 521 54.81 -69.12 -2.81
C ALA A 521 55.41 -70.21 -1.91
N ASP A 522 56.50 -69.90 -1.19
CA ASP A 522 57.17 -70.77 -0.23
C ASP A 522 56.24 -71.16 0.94
N ALA A 523 55.51 -70.20 1.52
CA ALA A 523 54.52 -70.47 2.56
C ALA A 523 53.38 -71.38 2.08
N ASN A 524 52.88 -71.18 0.85
CA ASN A 524 51.84 -72.04 0.27
C ASN A 524 52.34 -73.46 -0.05
N GLU A 525 53.58 -73.61 -0.51
CA GLU A 525 54.19 -74.93 -0.71
C GLU A 525 54.33 -75.68 0.62
N ARG A 526 54.81 -75.00 1.67
CA ARG A 526 54.90 -75.56 3.03
C ARG A 526 53.53 -75.90 3.61
N LYS A 527 52.52 -75.05 3.40
CA LYS A 527 51.12 -75.33 3.77
C LYS A 527 50.64 -76.63 3.12
N ALA A 528 50.83 -76.79 1.82
CA ALA A 528 50.44 -78.01 1.10
C ALA A 528 51.16 -79.25 1.65
N LEU A 529 52.47 -79.15 1.93
CA LEU A 529 53.24 -80.24 2.54
C LEU A 529 52.75 -80.60 3.97
N ALA A 530 52.40 -79.60 4.78
CA ALA A 530 51.85 -79.80 6.12
C ALA A 530 50.44 -80.41 6.10
N GLU A 531 49.61 -80.05 5.11
CA GLU A 531 48.29 -80.65 4.87
C GLU A 531 48.41 -82.12 4.42
N ILE A 532 49.43 -82.47 3.62
CA ILE A 532 49.73 -83.86 3.23
C ILE A 532 50.13 -84.74 4.44
N MET A 533 50.77 -84.19 5.46
CA MET A 533 51.11 -84.91 6.71
C MET A 533 49.94 -85.10 7.68
N ARG A 534 48.77 -84.47 7.46
CA ARG A 534 47.63 -84.47 8.40
C ARG A 534 46.42 -85.33 7.99
N LEU A 535 46.53 -86.17 6.96
CA LEU A 535 45.41 -86.99 6.46
C LEU A 535 45.15 -88.28 7.28
N GLU A 536 44.40 -88.15 8.38
CA GLU A 536 43.33 -89.11 8.77
C GLU A 536 42.23 -88.39 9.57
N TYR A 537 41.61 -87.34 9.01
CA TYR A 537 40.16 -87.10 9.19
C TYR A 537 39.66 -86.03 8.21
N VAL A 538 38.48 -86.27 7.67
CA VAL A 538 37.81 -85.49 6.62
C VAL A 538 36.92 -84.42 7.28
N ILE A 539 36.98 -83.19 6.78
CA ILE A 539 35.89 -82.38 6.19
C ILE A 539 36.27 -80.88 6.23
N THR A 540 36.47 -80.36 5.02
CA THR A 540 36.33 -79.01 4.45
C THR A 540 36.21 -77.77 5.35
N ASP A 541 37.21 -76.92 5.17
CA ASP A 541 37.30 -75.47 5.35
C ASP A 541 37.01 -74.78 3.96
N PRO A 542 37.04 -73.44 3.71
CA PRO A 542 37.07 -72.26 4.59
C PRO A 542 36.49 -70.90 3.98
N ILE A 543 36.72 -69.76 4.69
CA ILE A 543 37.00 -68.35 4.24
C ILE A 543 35.88 -67.29 4.00
N ILE A 544 35.81 -66.33 4.94
CA ILE A 544 35.98 -64.85 4.89
C ILE A 544 35.39 -64.02 3.71
N TYR A 545 34.37 -63.22 4.10
CA TYR A 545 33.96 -61.84 3.75
C TYR A 545 34.05 -61.33 2.30
N SER A 546 32.89 -61.14 1.69
CA SER A 546 32.68 -60.04 0.70
C SER A 546 31.23 -59.57 0.58
N GLN A 547 30.28 -60.29 1.16
CA GLN A 547 28.91 -59.87 1.45
C GLN A 547 28.62 -60.55 2.79
N LEU A 548 27.82 -60.00 3.71
CA LEU A 548 27.45 -60.72 4.95
C LEU A 548 27.07 -62.17 4.55
N THR A 549 27.84 -63.20 4.87
CA THR A 549 27.64 -64.56 4.32
C THR A 549 27.06 -65.52 5.35
N ASP A 550 27.23 -65.20 6.63
CA ASP A 550 26.64 -65.96 7.72
C ASP A 550 25.43 -65.22 8.31
N ARG A 551 24.37 -65.99 8.54
CA ARG A 551 23.12 -65.58 9.18
C ARG A 551 23.38 -64.89 10.52
N GLU A 552 24.42 -65.28 11.25
CA GLU A 552 24.76 -64.70 12.57
C GLU A 552 25.28 -63.26 12.49
N GLN A 553 26.13 -62.94 11.50
CA GLN A 553 26.63 -61.56 11.32
C GLN A 553 25.53 -60.64 10.78
N ALA A 554 24.71 -61.14 9.85
CA ALA A 554 23.54 -60.41 9.37
C ALA A 554 22.55 -60.13 10.50
N MET A 555 22.42 -61.06 11.46
CA MET A 555 21.61 -60.89 12.65
C MET A 555 22.12 -59.76 13.56
N GLU A 556 23.41 -59.69 13.87
CA GLU A 556 23.96 -58.59 14.69
C GLU A 556 23.82 -57.23 14.00
N PHE A 557 24.12 -57.16 12.70
CA PHE A 557 23.89 -55.95 11.90
C PHE A 557 22.42 -55.50 11.95
N VAL A 558 21.47 -56.44 11.80
CA VAL A 558 20.04 -56.15 11.89
C VAL A 558 19.64 -55.66 13.29
N LYS A 559 20.18 -56.23 14.38
CA LYS A 559 19.90 -55.79 15.75
C LYS A 559 20.40 -54.37 16.04
N GLU A 560 21.62 -54.06 15.59
CA GLU A 560 22.22 -52.74 15.75
C GLU A 560 21.40 -51.68 14.98
N ASN A 561 21.11 -51.93 13.71
CA ASN A 561 20.32 -51.03 12.88
C ASN A 561 18.88 -50.90 13.36
N LEU A 562 18.26 -51.97 13.88
CA LEU A 562 16.96 -51.85 14.53
C LEU A 562 17.01 -50.89 15.72
N SER A 563 18.05 -50.96 16.55
CA SER A 563 18.20 -50.08 17.71
C SER A 563 18.41 -48.62 17.28
N LEU A 564 19.25 -48.40 16.26
CA LEU A 564 19.44 -47.08 15.64
C LEU A 564 18.14 -46.55 15.02
N GLY A 565 17.40 -47.39 14.30
CA GLY A 565 16.12 -47.04 13.70
C GLY A 565 15.08 -46.60 14.75
N HIS A 566 14.99 -47.31 15.88
CA HIS A 566 14.11 -46.91 17.00
C HIS A 566 14.53 -45.56 17.59
N LEU A 567 15.84 -45.33 17.77
CA LEU A 567 16.34 -44.05 18.26
C LEU A 567 15.96 -42.90 17.32
N ARG A 568 16.13 -43.08 16.01
CA ARG A 568 15.75 -42.09 14.99
C ARG A 568 14.25 -41.85 14.94
N ALA A 569 13.43 -42.90 15.03
CA ALA A 569 11.97 -42.78 15.09
C ALA A 569 11.54 -42.01 16.35
N TRP A 570 12.11 -42.32 17.51
CA TRP A 570 11.84 -41.63 18.77
C TRP A 570 12.22 -40.13 18.70
N ALA A 571 13.36 -39.81 18.07
CA ALA A 571 13.82 -38.43 17.86
C ALA A 571 12.97 -37.62 16.85
N GLY A 572 12.01 -38.25 16.16
CA GLY A 572 11.20 -37.59 15.11
C GLY A 572 11.84 -37.58 13.73
N GLU A 573 12.99 -38.25 13.54
CA GLU A 573 13.70 -38.36 12.26
C GLU A 573 13.12 -39.49 11.39
N VAL A 574 11.82 -39.40 11.09
CA VAL A 574 11.03 -40.49 10.47
C VAL A 574 11.56 -40.95 9.10
N VAL A 575 12.12 -40.03 8.30
CA VAL A 575 12.70 -40.35 6.98
C VAL A 575 13.94 -41.24 7.12
N GLN A 576 14.83 -40.90 8.06
CA GLN A 576 16.02 -41.71 8.33
C GLN A 576 15.64 -43.06 8.94
N ALA A 577 14.70 -43.06 9.90
CA ALA A 577 14.20 -44.29 10.50
C ALA A 577 13.59 -45.23 9.45
N ARG A 578 12.88 -44.71 8.44
CA ARG A 578 12.31 -45.50 7.35
C ARG A 578 13.36 -46.02 6.38
N SER A 579 14.40 -45.24 6.09
CA SER A 579 15.56 -45.71 5.33
C SER A 579 16.25 -46.89 6.02
N ILE A 580 16.49 -46.76 7.34
CA ILE A 580 17.05 -47.84 8.16
C ILE A 580 16.13 -49.07 8.18
N LEU A 581 14.82 -48.87 8.35
CA LEU A 581 13.84 -49.97 8.33
C LEU A 581 13.87 -50.72 6.99
N ASN A 582 13.94 -50.01 5.87
CA ASN A 582 14.03 -50.63 4.54
C ASN A 582 15.31 -51.46 4.40
N GLN A 583 16.44 -50.93 4.85
CA GLN A 583 17.72 -51.65 4.86
C GLN A 583 17.62 -52.90 5.74
N VAL A 584 17.14 -52.77 6.97
CA VAL A 584 16.92 -53.90 7.88
C VAL A 584 15.99 -54.95 7.26
N ALA A 585 14.91 -54.54 6.60
CA ALA A 585 13.96 -55.45 5.97
C ALA A 585 14.57 -56.23 4.81
N GLU A 586 15.43 -55.60 4.00
CA GLU A 586 16.16 -56.24 2.91
C GLU A 586 17.10 -57.32 3.46
N TYR A 587 17.90 -56.99 4.48
CA TYR A 587 18.78 -57.96 5.16
C TYR A 587 17.98 -59.09 5.83
N ALA A 588 16.87 -58.77 6.49
CA ALA A 588 16.05 -59.77 7.15
C ALA A 588 15.42 -60.77 6.15
N ILE A 589 15.08 -60.33 4.94
CA ILE A 589 14.63 -61.20 3.85
C ILE A 589 15.80 -62.02 3.29
N LYS A 590 16.91 -61.36 2.95
CA LYS A 590 18.07 -61.99 2.30
C LYS A 590 18.66 -63.14 3.12
N TYR A 591 18.63 -63.04 4.44
CA TYR A 591 19.23 -64.02 5.36
C TYR A 591 18.21 -64.86 6.16
N ASP A 592 16.94 -64.87 5.75
CA ASP A 592 15.86 -65.63 6.41
C ASP A 592 15.72 -65.33 7.93
N LEU A 593 16.01 -64.09 8.33
CA LEU A 593 15.94 -63.66 9.73
C LEU A 593 14.50 -63.33 10.17
N ARG A 594 13.54 -63.30 9.24
CA ARG A 594 12.11 -63.11 9.57
C ARG A 594 11.51 -64.27 10.38
N THR A 595 12.15 -65.44 10.35
CA THR A 595 11.77 -66.59 11.20
C THR A 595 12.16 -66.40 12.66
N ASP A 596 13.10 -65.50 12.96
CA ASP A 596 13.45 -65.11 14.31
C ASP A 596 12.36 -64.21 14.90
N THR A 597 11.66 -64.75 15.90
CA THR A 597 10.53 -64.05 16.56
C THR A 597 10.93 -62.69 17.16
N LEU A 598 12.14 -62.54 17.70
CA LEU A 598 12.58 -61.30 18.34
C LEU A 598 12.89 -60.23 17.29
N ILE A 599 13.61 -60.58 16.22
CA ILE A 599 13.90 -59.66 15.12
C ILE A 599 12.60 -59.21 14.46
N ASN A 600 11.70 -60.15 14.16
CA ASN A 600 10.43 -59.82 13.52
C ASN A 600 9.56 -58.94 14.42
N MET A 601 9.48 -59.20 15.74
CA MET A 601 8.78 -58.33 16.69
C MET A 601 9.39 -56.92 16.72
N ARG A 602 10.72 -56.78 16.66
CA ARG A 602 11.38 -55.46 16.62
C ARG A 602 11.16 -54.72 15.30
N ILE A 603 11.10 -55.42 14.17
CA ILE A 603 10.74 -54.82 12.87
C ILE A 603 9.30 -54.29 12.92
N ILE A 604 8.36 -55.07 13.46
CA ILE A 604 6.97 -54.65 13.65
C ILE A 604 6.90 -53.43 14.57
N SER A 605 7.53 -53.49 15.74
CA SER A 605 7.63 -52.38 16.70
C SER A 605 8.20 -51.10 16.07
N LEU A 606 9.29 -51.21 15.30
CA LEU A 606 9.87 -50.05 14.60
C LEU A 606 8.90 -49.49 13.56
N THR A 607 8.24 -50.36 12.81
CA THR A 607 7.26 -49.95 11.79
C THR A 607 6.09 -49.20 12.42
N GLU A 608 5.53 -49.73 13.52
CA GLU A 608 4.48 -49.09 14.31
C GLU A 608 4.96 -47.75 14.89
N MET A 609 6.15 -47.70 15.49
CA MET A 609 6.71 -46.47 16.05
C MET A 609 6.93 -45.38 14.99
N ILE A 610 7.45 -45.72 13.80
CA ILE A 610 7.60 -44.74 12.71
C ILE A 610 6.24 -44.23 12.28
N LYS A 611 5.25 -45.12 12.11
CA LYS A 611 3.88 -44.75 11.72
C LYS A 611 3.25 -43.82 12.78
N ASP A 612 3.34 -44.17 14.05
CA ASP A 612 2.80 -43.36 15.14
C ASP A 612 3.47 -41.98 15.20
N LYS A 613 4.78 -41.91 14.96
CA LYS A 613 5.51 -40.65 14.95
C LYS A 613 5.21 -39.78 13.72
N GLU A 614 5.11 -40.38 12.53
CA GLU A 614 4.65 -39.71 11.31
C GLU A 614 3.26 -39.10 11.53
N CYS A 615 2.40 -39.88 12.20
CA CYS A 615 1.11 -39.37 12.61
C CYS A 615 1.30 -38.17 13.58
N GLU A 616 1.95 -38.32 14.74
CA GLU A 616 2.13 -37.22 15.69
C GLU A 616 2.63 -35.89 15.06
N LEU A 617 3.61 -35.98 14.15
CA LEU A 617 4.15 -34.82 13.43
C LEU A 617 3.12 -34.19 12.48
N ALA A 618 2.42 -35.01 11.68
CA ALA A 618 1.38 -34.52 10.78
C ALA A 618 0.21 -33.87 11.54
N GLU A 619 -0.18 -34.41 12.71
CA GLU A 619 -1.21 -33.82 13.56
C GLU A 619 -0.82 -32.42 14.05
N ARG A 620 0.43 -32.29 14.51
CA ARG A 620 0.97 -31.02 15.02
C ARG A 620 0.96 -29.96 13.95
N GLU A 621 1.48 -30.29 12.77
CA GLU A 621 1.51 -29.38 11.61
C GLU A 621 0.10 -28.98 11.16
N MET A 622 -0.83 -29.93 11.08
CA MET A 622 -2.23 -29.63 10.77
C MET A 622 -2.86 -28.68 11.80
N ARG A 623 -2.60 -28.88 13.09
CA ARG A 623 -3.12 -28.01 14.16
C ARG A 623 -2.56 -26.59 14.07
N GLU A 624 -1.26 -26.45 13.80
CA GLU A 624 -0.62 -25.15 13.57
C GLU A 624 -1.26 -24.43 12.38
N LEU A 625 -1.41 -25.10 11.23
CA LEU A 625 -2.05 -24.53 10.05
C LEU A 625 -3.51 -24.11 10.30
N LEU A 626 -4.30 -24.97 10.96
CA LEU A 626 -5.68 -24.69 11.33
C LEU A 626 -5.80 -23.47 12.26
N ASN A 627 -4.85 -23.27 13.17
CA ASN A 627 -4.81 -22.12 14.08
C ASN A 627 -4.50 -20.80 13.35
N LEU A 628 -3.76 -20.85 12.23
CA LEU A 628 -3.43 -19.66 11.45
C LEU A 628 -4.60 -19.14 10.59
N ILE A 629 -5.47 -20.03 10.11
CA ILE A 629 -6.55 -19.70 9.15
C ILE A 629 -7.47 -18.57 9.67
N PRO A 630 -8.03 -18.63 10.90
CA PRO A 630 -8.90 -17.57 11.41
C PRO A 630 -8.22 -16.20 11.50
N GLY A 631 -6.93 -16.17 11.84
CA GLY A 631 -6.13 -14.95 11.90
C GLY A 631 -6.01 -14.30 10.52
N ARG A 632 -5.70 -15.12 9.50
CA ARG A 632 -5.59 -14.68 8.09
C ARG A 632 -6.93 -14.19 7.54
N ILE A 633 -8.05 -14.81 7.90
CA ILE A 633 -9.39 -14.35 7.51
C ILE A 633 -9.67 -12.96 8.12
N ARG A 634 -9.43 -12.77 9.42
CA ARG A 634 -9.66 -11.48 10.09
C ARG A 634 -8.82 -10.34 9.52
N SER A 635 -7.62 -10.63 9.03
CA SER A 635 -6.73 -9.65 8.41
C SER A 635 -6.94 -9.46 6.90
N GLY A 636 -7.97 -10.08 6.30
CA GLY A 636 -8.24 -9.97 4.86
C GLY A 636 -7.25 -10.71 3.94
N GLN A 637 -6.48 -11.67 4.47
CA GLN A 637 -5.46 -12.44 3.74
C GLN A 637 -6.00 -13.79 3.26
N TYR A 638 -7.08 -13.75 2.48
CA TYR A 638 -7.86 -14.94 2.11
C TYR A 638 -7.10 -15.95 1.24
N ILE A 639 -6.27 -15.50 0.30
CA ILE A 639 -5.43 -16.38 -0.54
C ILE A 639 -4.45 -17.19 0.33
N GLN A 640 -3.83 -16.55 1.32
CA GLN A 640 -2.93 -17.22 2.27
C GLN A 640 -3.70 -18.20 3.17
N ALA A 641 -4.90 -17.81 3.64
CA ALA A 641 -5.78 -18.69 4.38
C ALA A 641 -6.13 -19.96 3.57
N TYR A 642 -6.42 -19.80 2.27
CA TYR A 642 -6.72 -20.92 1.38
C TYR A 642 -5.49 -21.80 1.08
N SER A 643 -4.30 -21.20 0.98
CA SER A 643 -3.05 -21.94 0.85
C SER A 643 -2.82 -22.86 2.07
N ASN A 644 -2.95 -22.32 3.28
CA ASN A 644 -2.87 -23.10 4.52
C ASN A 644 -3.95 -24.20 4.58
N PHE A 645 -5.18 -23.88 4.17
CA PHE A 645 -6.26 -24.86 4.10
C PHE A 645 -5.97 -26.00 3.13
N ASN A 646 -5.42 -25.72 1.95
CA ASN A 646 -5.02 -26.76 1.00
C ASN A 646 -3.88 -27.64 1.54
N GLN A 647 -2.93 -27.06 2.29
CA GLN A 647 -1.88 -27.85 2.95
C GLN A 647 -2.49 -28.81 3.99
N VAL A 648 -3.49 -28.38 4.76
CA VAL A 648 -4.24 -29.26 5.67
C VAL A 648 -4.90 -30.41 4.91
N ILE A 649 -5.56 -30.15 3.78
CA ILE A 649 -6.17 -31.20 2.94
C ILE A 649 -5.11 -32.18 2.44
N GLN A 650 -3.97 -31.68 1.97
CA GLN A 650 -2.87 -32.52 1.47
C GLN A 650 -2.26 -33.38 2.59
N LEU A 651 -2.08 -32.82 3.79
CA LEU A 651 -1.59 -33.55 4.96
C LEU A 651 -2.58 -34.65 5.38
N GLN A 652 -3.88 -34.36 5.36
CA GLN A 652 -4.90 -35.37 5.66
C GLN A 652 -4.90 -36.51 4.63
N GLN A 653 -4.80 -36.19 3.34
CA GLN A 653 -4.74 -37.20 2.27
C GLN A 653 -3.48 -38.08 2.36
N LYS A 654 -2.34 -37.51 2.74
CA LYS A 654 -1.09 -38.25 2.97
C LYS A 654 -1.11 -39.10 4.24
N SER A 655 -2.03 -38.81 5.17
CA SER A 655 -2.10 -39.40 6.51
C SER A 655 -3.39 -40.22 6.70
N ASP A 656 -3.89 -40.86 5.64
CA ASP A 656 -5.14 -41.63 5.63
C ASP A 656 -5.14 -42.81 6.62
N VAL A 657 -3.96 -43.30 7.01
CA VAL A 657 -3.77 -44.38 7.99
C VAL A 657 -3.75 -43.89 9.45
N CYS A 658 -3.77 -42.58 9.69
CA CYS A 658 -3.73 -42.00 11.05
C CYS A 658 -5.13 -41.96 11.69
N PRO A 659 -5.26 -42.15 13.02
CA PRO A 659 -6.54 -42.36 13.67
C PRO A 659 -7.37 -41.10 13.95
N TRP A 660 -6.90 -39.89 13.57
CA TRP A 660 -7.65 -38.66 13.87
C TRP A 660 -8.65 -38.29 12.78
N ASN A 661 -9.71 -37.61 13.21
CA ASN A 661 -10.75 -37.12 12.35
C ASN A 661 -10.83 -35.59 12.43
N TYR A 662 -10.31 -34.90 11.41
CA TYR A 662 -10.41 -33.45 11.24
C TYR A 662 -11.56 -33.02 10.31
N ALA A 663 -12.46 -33.94 9.92
CA ALA A 663 -13.54 -33.65 8.97
C ALA A 663 -14.37 -32.42 9.39
N ASP A 664 -14.80 -32.35 10.65
CA ASP A 664 -15.57 -31.21 11.18
C ASP A 664 -14.80 -29.88 11.12
N SER A 665 -13.48 -29.92 11.33
CA SER A 665 -12.64 -28.72 11.26
C SER A 665 -12.44 -28.25 9.82
N ILE A 666 -12.30 -29.20 8.89
CA ILE A 666 -12.15 -28.91 7.47
C ILE A 666 -13.46 -28.40 6.88
N GLU A 667 -14.59 -29.00 7.26
CA GLU A 667 -15.92 -28.56 6.85
C GLU A 667 -16.17 -27.10 7.23
N LYS A 668 -15.77 -26.70 8.45
CA LYS A 668 -15.85 -25.30 8.91
C LYS A 668 -15.13 -24.31 8.02
N PHE A 669 -14.05 -24.70 7.33
CA PHE A 669 -13.22 -23.82 6.50
C PHE A 669 -13.45 -23.98 4.99
N THR A 670 -14.47 -24.73 4.57
CA THR A 670 -14.82 -24.88 3.15
C THR A 670 -15.09 -23.55 2.43
N HIS A 671 -15.59 -22.55 3.13
CA HIS A 671 -15.84 -21.20 2.62
C HIS A 671 -14.57 -20.40 2.31
N VAL A 672 -13.40 -20.79 2.83
CA VAL A 672 -12.13 -20.07 2.61
C VAL A 672 -11.74 -20.01 1.13
N LYS A 673 -12.10 -21.05 0.36
CA LYS A 673 -11.93 -21.05 -1.09
C LYS A 673 -12.66 -19.89 -1.77
N LEU A 674 -13.91 -19.63 -1.37
CA LEU A 674 -14.71 -18.55 -1.94
C LEU A 674 -14.10 -17.18 -1.62
N LEU A 675 -13.61 -17.01 -0.38
CA LEU A 675 -12.91 -15.78 0.03
C LEU A 675 -11.62 -15.54 -0.77
N ALA A 676 -10.83 -16.59 -1.02
CA ALA A 676 -9.63 -16.49 -1.84
C ALA A 676 -9.95 -16.11 -3.29
N THR A 677 -10.94 -16.78 -3.91
CA THR A 677 -11.41 -16.44 -5.27
C THR A 677 -11.90 -14.98 -5.35
N TYR A 678 -12.63 -14.51 -4.33
CA TYR A 678 -13.03 -13.10 -4.26
C TYR A 678 -11.83 -12.15 -4.23
N GLN A 679 -10.81 -12.44 -3.41
CA GLN A 679 -9.59 -11.63 -3.34
C GLN A 679 -8.83 -11.60 -4.67
N GLU A 680 -8.75 -12.72 -5.38
CA GLU A 680 -8.12 -12.81 -6.70
C GLU A 680 -8.87 -11.94 -7.71
N LEU A 681 -10.21 -12.02 -7.77
CA LEU A 681 -11.04 -11.19 -8.64
C LEU A 681 -10.87 -9.69 -8.33
N LEU A 682 -10.81 -9.32 -7.04
CA LEU A 682 -10.58 -7.94 -6.63
C LEU A 682 -9.18 -7.45 -7.02
N GLN A 683 -8.14 -8.28 -6.86
CA GLN A 683 -6.78 -7.98 -7.32
C GLN A 683 -6.71 -7.80 -8.83
N GLU A 684 -7.45 -8.62 -9.59
CA GLU A 684 -7.56 -8.47 -11.04
C GLU A 684 -8.25 -7.17 -11.45
N ALA A 685 -9.31 -6.78 -10.74
CA ALA A 685 -10.00 -5.51 -10.94
C ALA A 685 -9.04 -4.35 -10.66
N HIS A 686 -8.37 -4.32 -9.51
CA HIS A 686 -7.38 -3.28 -9.18
C HIS A 686 -6.23 -3.24 -10.19
N GLY A 687 -5.75 -4.41 -10.67
CA GLY A 687 -4.77 -4.46 -11.75
C GLY A 687 -5.27 -3.80 -13.04
N ALA A 688 -6.55 -3.95 -13.37
CA ALA A 688 -7.16 -3.24 -14.50
C ALA A 688 -7.33 -1.74 -14.24
N TYR A 689 -7.62 -1.32 -13.00
CA TYR A 689 -7.67 0.10 -12.62
C TYR A 689 -6.34 0.80 -12.89
N PHE A 690 -5.21 0.24 -12.45
CA PHE A 690 -3.89 0.85 -12.64
C PHE A 690 -3.48 0.93 -14.13
N ARG A 691 -3.91 -0.03 -14.95
CA ARG A 691 -3.71 0.03 -16.42
C ARG A 691 -4.69 0.97 -17.12
N GLY A 692 -5.83 1.25 -16.51
CA GLY A 692 -6.92 2.04 -17.10
C GLY A 692 -6.55 3.49 -17.41
N ALA A 693 -5.53 4.04 -16.74
CA ALA A 693 -4.97 5.34 -17.10
C ALA A 693 -4.40 5.39 -18.53
N GLN A 694 -4.03 4.24 -19.11
CA GLN A 694 -3.47 4.13 -20.47
C GLN A 694 -4.48 3.60 -21.49
N THR A 695 -5.33 2.65 -21.09
CA THR A 695 -6.22 1.91 -22.02
C THR A 695 -7.71 2.20 -21.83
N GLY A 696 -8.09 3.06 -20.88
CA GLY A 696 -9.48 3.27 -20.46
C GLY A 696 -9.93 2.34 -19.33
N PHE A 697 -11.04 2.69 -18.67
CA PHE A 697 -11.51 2.04 -17.43
C PHE A 697 -12.55 0.94 -17.63
N ASP A 698 -12.96 0.62 -18.86
CA ASP A 698 -14.02 -0.37 -19.13
C ASP A 698 -13.69 -1.75 -18.53
N SER A 699 -12.44 -2.20 -18.68
CA SER A 699 -12.00 -3.48 -18.11
C SER A 699 -12.07 -3.48 -16.58
N PHE A 700 -11.76 -2.35 -15.95
CA PHE A 700 -11.90 -2.22 -14.50
C PHE A 700 -13.36 -2.31 -14.09
N LEU A 701 -14.23 -1.51 -14.70
CA LEU A 701 -15.66 -1.46 -14.37
C LEU A 701 -16.32 -2.83 -14.55
N GLN A 702 -16.02 -3.54 -15.64
CA GLN A 702 -16.52 -4.90 -15.87
C GLN A 702 -16.04 -5.89 -14.80
N LYS A 703 -14.74 -5.91 -14.50
CA LYS A 703 -14.17 -6.83 -13.51
C LYS A 703 -14.64 -6.53 -12.09
N TYR A 704 -14.73 -5.26 -11.72
CA TYR A 704 -15.20 -4.85 -10.41
C TYR A 704 -16.68 -5.20 -10.23
N THR A 705 -17.52 -4.94 -11.23
CA THR A 705 -18.94 -5.37 -11.22
C THR A 705 -19.09 -6.88 -11.09
N ALA A 706 -18.30 -7.64 -11.84
CA ALA A 706 -18.30 -9.11 -11.72
C ALA A 706 -17.86 -9.57 -10.32
N THR A 707 -16.91 -8.86 -9.72
CA THR A 707 -16.43 -9.09 -8.35
C THR A 707 -17.53 -8.78 -7.32
N THR A 708 -18.26 -7.66 -7.49
CA THR A 708 -19.43 -7.31 -6.66
C THR A 708 -20.50 -8.39 -6.76
N GLY A 709 -20.86 -8.82 -7.97
CA GLY A 709 -21.82 -9.90 -8.18
C GLY A 709 -21.38 -11.22 -7.54
N PHE A 710 -20.09 -11.56 -7.60
CA PHE A 710 -19.54 -12.73 -6.92
C PHE A 710 -19.64 -12.61 -5.39
N PHE A 711 -19.33 -11.44 -4.83
CA PHE A 711 -19.43 -11.18 -3.40
C PHE A 711 -20.87 -11.37 -2.89
N GLU A 712 -21.84 -10.74 -3.56
CA GLU A 712 -23.25 -10.78 -3.19
C GLU A 712 -23.86 -12.18 -3.36
N ALA A 713 -23.58 -12.84 -4.49
CA ALA A 713 -24.12 -14.18 -4.77
C ALA A 713 -23.67 -15.22 -3.74
N ASN A 714 -22.47 -15.07 -3.17
CA ASN A 714 -21.90 -15.99 -2.19
C ASN A 714 -22.08 -15.52 -0.74
N ARG A 715 -22.72 -14.36 -0.49
CA ARG A 715 -22.95 -13.79 0.84
C ARG A 715 -21.69 -13.73 1.70
N LEU A 716 -20.60 -13.23 1.11
CA LEU A 716 -19.28 -13.26 1.74
C LEU A 716 -19.18 -12.39 3.00
N GLU A 717 -20.11 -11.45 3.20
CA GLU A 717 -20.23 -10.66 4.43
C GLU A 717 -20.40 -11.54 5.68
N ARG A 718 -21.04 -12.71 5.54
CA ARG A 718 -21.24 -13.66 6.64
C ARG A 718 -19.94 -14.30 7.12
N TYR A 719 -18.90 -14.26 6.31
CA TYR A 719 -17.57 -14.79 6.62
C TYR A 719 -16.58 -13.68 6.99
N GLY A 720 -17.06 -12.46 7.21
CA GLY A 720 -16.23 -11.32 7.63
C GLY A 720 -15.51 -10.61 6.49
N ALA A 721 -15.87 -10.87 5.23
CA ALA A 721 -15.39 -10.06 4.11
C ALA A 721 -16.16 -8.74 4.01
N ALA A 722 -15.43 -7.65 3.77
CA ALA A 722 -16.00 -6.35 3.47
C ALA A 722 -15.83 -6.05 1.98
N HIS A 723 -16.83 -5.42 1.38
CA HIS A 723 -16.79 -4.97 -0.01
C HIS A 723 -17.32 -3.54 -0.12
N GLU A 724 -16.55 -2.68 -0.76
CA GLU A 724 -16.98 -1.34 -1.10
C GLU A 724 -17.76 -1.38 -2.42
N ALA A 725 -18.97 -0.82 -2.42
CA ALA A 725 -19.77 -0.70 -3.64
C ALA A 725 -19.02 0.12 -4.70
N LEU A 726 -19.14 -0.27 -5.98
CA LEU A 726 -18.46 0.40 -7.09
C LEU A 726 -18.76 1.91 -7.14
N GLU A 727 -19.99 2.30 -6.81
CA GLU A 727 -20.43 3.70 -6.72
C GLU A 727 -19.58 4.48 -5.71
N ASN A 728 -19.46 3.97 -4.49
CA ASN A 728 -18.66 4.60 -3.42
C ASN A 728 -17.19 4.68 -3.82
N PHE A 729 -16.65 3.63 -4.43
CA PHE A 729 -15.27 3.61 -4.92
C PHE A 729 -15.02 4.71 -5.97
N ILE A 730 -15.96 4.92 -6.90
CA ILE A 730 -15.84 5.97 -7.93
C ILE A 730 -15.99 7.36 -7.32
N LEU A 731 -16.98 7.57 -6.44
CA LEU A 731 -17.23 8.86 -5.78
C LEU A 731 -16.08 9.26 -4.84
N GLY A 732 -15.44 8.28 -4.18
CA GLY A 732 -14.26 8.51 -3.34
C GLY A 732 -12.95 8.70 -4.13
N SER A 733 -12.95 8.46 -5.44
CA SER A 733 -11.75 8.58 -6.25
C SER A 733 -11.50 10.03 -6.65
N SER A 734 -10.25 10.51 -6.60
CA SER A 734 -9.87 11.81 -7.21
C SER A 734 -9.61 11.72 -8.71
N ASN A 735 -9.84 10.55 -9.33
CA ASN A 735 -9.51 10.30 -10.73
C ASN A 735 -10.66 10.68 -11.66
N ILE A 736 -10.57 11.86 -12.28
CA ILE A 736 -11.57 12.40 -13.20
C ILE A 736 -11.86 11.46 -14.37
N ALA A 737 -10.85 10.75 -14.89
CA ALA A 737 -11.05 9.82 -16.00
C ALA A 737 -11.84 8.58 -15.58
N LEU A 738 -11.64 8.09 -14.36
CA LEU A 738 -12.48 7.04 -13.79
C LEU A 738 -13.92 7.54 -13.58
N MET A 739 -14.11 8.74 -13.02
CA MET A 739 -15.46 9.30 -12.85
C MET A 739 -16.21 9.43 -14.17
N ARG A 740 -15.54 9.88 -15.24
CA ARG A 740 -16.13 9.95 -16.59
C ARG A 740 -16.59 8.58 -17.07
N ALA A 741 -15.73 7.57 -16.98
CA ALA A 741 -16.08 6.19 -17.34
C ALA A 741 -17.21 5.64 -16.45
N GLY A 742 -17.24 6.00 -15.17
CA GLY A 742 -18.30 5.69 -14.23
C GLY A 742 -19.66 6.25 -14.67
N VAL A 743 -19.70 7.51 -15.10
CA VAL A 743 -20.92 8.13 -15.66
C VAL A 743 -21.42 7.37 -16.88
N GLU A 744 -20.53 7.03 -17.83
CA GLU A 744 -20.91 6.27 -19.03
C GLU A 744 -21.46 4.89 -18.67
N TYR A 745 -20.80 4.20 -17.76
CA TYR A 745 -21.20 2.88 -17.29
C TYR A 745 -22.56 2.91 -16.59
N TYR A 746 -22.76 3.75 -15.56
CA TYR A 746 -24.02 3.83 -14.83
C TYR A 746 -25.17 4.33 -15.72
N ALA A 747 -24.90 5.24 -16.65
CA ALA A 747 -25.88 5.64 -17.65
C ALA A 747 -26.26 4.50 -18.61
N SER A 748 -25.34 3.58 -18.91
CA SER A 748 -25.60 2.44 -19.78
C SER A 748 -26.48 1.35 -19.14
N ILE A 749 -26.43 1.23 -17.81
CA ILE A 749 -27.26 0.30 -17.02
C ILE A 749 -28.51 0.97 -16.42
N ASN A 750 -28.82 2.21 -16.83
CA ASN A 750 -29.98 3.01 -16.42
C ASN A 750 -30.02 3.43 -14.93
N GLU A 751 -28.87 3.51 -14.27
CA GLU A 751 -28.76 3.98 -12.88
C GLU A 751 -28.57 5.50 -12.83
N HIS A 752 -29.64 6.24 -13.15
CA HIS A 752 -29.57 7.68 -13.38
C HIS A 752 -29.29 8.52 -12.12
N ASN A 753 -29.67 8.03 -10.93
CA ASN A 753 -29.37 8.72 -9.68
C ASN A 753 -27.86 8.73 -9.39
N THR A 754 -27.20 7.60 -9.54
CA THR A 754 -25.74 7.49 -9.39
C THR A 754 -25.00 8.33 -10.44
N VAL A 755 -25.51 8.38 -11.67
CA VAL A 755 -24.98 9.30 -12.70
C VAL A 755 -25.00 10.75 -12.22
N LEU A 756 -26.12 11.22 -11.65
CA LEU A 756 -26.22 12.59 -11.14
C LEU A 756 -25.25 12.85 -9.97
N GLN A 757 -25.10 11.90 -9.05
CA GLN A 757 -24.14 12.01 -7.95
C GLN A 757 -22.69 12.14 -8.44
N ILE A 758 -22.28 11.33 -9.42
CA ILE A 758 -20.92 11.42 -9.99
C ILE A 758 -20.75 12.74 -10.75
N LEU A 759 -21.78 13.22 -11.44
CA LEU A 759 -21.75 14.52 -12.11
C LEU A 759 -21.67 15.69 -11.12
N ASP A 760 -22.36 15.63 -9.99
CA ASP A 760 -22.25 16.61 -8.91
C ASP A 760 -20.82 16.63 -8.35
N GLU A 761 -20.19 15.46 -8.17
CA GLU A 761 -18.80 15.38 -7.72
C GLU A 761 -17.83 15.97 -8.76
N LEU A 762 -18.02 15.70 -10.05
CA LEU A 762 -17.25 16.34 -11.14
C LEU A 762 -17.41 17.87 -11.15
N LYS A 763 -18.62 18.37 -10.85
CA LYS A 763 -18.89 19.79 -10.69
C LYS A 763 -18.20 20.37 -9.45
N LEU A 764 -18.23 19.68 -8.31
CA LEU A 764 -17.52 20.08 -7.09
C LEU A 764 -16.00 20.17 -7.31
N ASN A 765 -15.46 19.28 -8.15
CA ASN A 765 -14.07 19.30 -8.63
C ASN A 765 -13.79 20.36 -9.71
N ARG A 766 -14.74 21.28 -9.96
CA ARG A 766 -14.63 22.45 -10.86
C ARG A 766 -14.33 22.13 -12.32
N ILE A 767 -14.77 20.97 -12.80
CA ILE A 767 -14.64 20.64 -14.23
C ILE A 767 -15.64 21.48 -15.03
N ASP A 768 -15.17 22.17 -16.07
CA ASP A 768 -16.02 23.00 -16.93
C ASP A 768 -17.03 22.09 -17.67
N PRO A 769 -18.34 22.41 -17.66
CA PRO A 769 -19.34 21.58 -18.33
C PRO A 769 -19.16 21.50 -19.85
N ARG A 770 -18.38 22.40 -20.46
CA ARG A 770 -17.99 22.33 -21.88
C ARG A 770 -17.03 21.18 -22.15
N GLU A 771 -16.13 20.87 -21.20
CA GLU A 771 -15.22 19.73 -21.31
C GLU A 771 -15.93 18.38 -21.15
N LEU A 772 -17.08 18.39 -20.46
CA LEU A 772 -17.94 17.24 -20.24
C LEU A 772 -19.15 17.23 -21.17
N ARG A 773 -19.17 18.06 -22.22
CA ARG A 773 -20.36 18.25 -23.05
C ARG A 773 -20.90 16.93 -23.59
N ASP A 774 -20.06 16.13 -24.22
CA ASP A 774 -20.47 14.86 -24.84
C ASP A 774 -20.99 13.87 -23.79
N LEU A 775 -20.34 13.84 -22.62
CA LEU A 775 -20.74 13.00 -21.49
C LEU A 775 -22.09 13.42 -20.89
N LEU A 776 -22.31 14.72 -20.72
CA LEU A 776 -23.57 15.30 -20.24
C LEU A 776 -24.71 15.06 -21.25
N GLU A 777 -24.45 15.28 -22.54
CA GLU A 777 -25.43 15.02 -23.61
C GLU A 777 -25.77 13.52 -23.69
N TYR A 778 -24.77 12.63 -23.60
CA TYR A 778 -24.96 11.18 -23.55
C TYR A 778 -25.83 10.76 -22.37
N SER A 779 -25.49 11.24 -21.17
CA SER A 779 -26.20 10.90 -19.93
C SER A 779 -27.65 11.38 -19.95
N GLY A 780 -27.88 12.61 -20.42
CA GLY A 780 -29.24 13.16 -20.57
C GLY A 780 -30.07 12.36 -21.58
N LYS A 781 -29.46 11.95 -22.70
CA LYS A 781 -30.12 11.11 -23.71
C LYS A 781 -30.52 9.74 -23.15
N LYS A 782 -29.62 9.09 -22.40
CA LYS A 782 -29.88 7.79 -21.77
C LYS A 782 -31.01 7.87 -20.74
N ALA A 783 -30.97 8.88 -19.86
CA ALA A 783 -32.02 9.12 -18.88
C ALA A 783 -33.39 9.39 -19.52
N ALA A 784 -33.44 10.18 -20.60
CA ALA A 784 -34.67 10.44 -21.32
C ALA A 784 -35.27 9.17 -21.94
N ALA A 785 -34.44 8.35 -22.59
CA ALA A 785 -34.90 7.10 -23.21
C ALA A 785 -35.44 6.08 -22.19
N TYR A 786 -34.83 5.99 -21.02
CA TYR A 786 -35.31 5.10 -19.96
C TYR A 786 -36.62 5.60 -19.35
N LEU A 787 -36.67 6.88 -18.95
CA LEU A 787 -37.82 7.45 -18.24
C LEU A 787 -39.03 7.69 -19.15
N SER A 788 -38.85 8.01 -20.44
CA SER A 788 -39.97 8.11 -21.38
C SER A 788 -40.68 6.77 -21.57
N PHE A 789 -39.95 5.66 -21.45
CA PHE A 789 -40.50 4.31 -21.52
C PHE A 789 -41.20 3.89 -20.22
N HIS A 790 -40.58 4.16 -19.06
CA HIS A 790 -41.08 3.67 -17.76
C HIS A 790 -42.05 4.62 -17.06
N SER A 791 -42.02 5.92 -17.39
CA SER A 791 -42.81 6.96 -16.72
C SER A 791 -43.25 8.05 -17.72
N PRO A 792 -44.01 7.68 -18.77
CA PRO A 792 -44.39 8.60 -19.85
C PRO A 792 -45.24 9.79 -19.40
N GLU A 793 -45.87 9.72 -18.23
CA GLU A 793 -46.67 10.78 -17.62
C GLU A 793 -45.82 11.96 -17.11
N ILE A 794 -44.52 11.77 -16.91
CA ILE A 794 -43.62 12.80 -16.41
C ILE A 794 -43.45 13.89 -17.47
N GLN A 795 -43.65 15.15 -17.08
CA GLN A 795 -43.34 16.30 -17.92
C GLN A 795 -41.82 16.49 -17.98
N PRO A 796 -41.14 16.23 -19.12
CA PRO A 796 -39.68 16.14 -19.18
C PRO A 796 -38.97 17.41 -18.74
N ARG A 797 -39.53 18.57 -19.09
CA ARG A 797 -38.95 19.87 -18.75
C ARG A 797 -39.03 20.16 -17.26
N THR A 798 -40.11 19.75 -16.59
CA THR A 798 -40.28 19.93 -15.15
C THR A 798 -39.34 19.01 -14.39
N TYR A 799 -39.32 17.73 -14.75
CA TYR A 799 -38.46 16.74 -14.12
C TYR A 799 -36.97 17.06 -14.28
N ALA A 800 -36.52 17.39 -15.49
CA ALA A 800 -35.12 17.74 -15.73
C ALA A 800 -34.66 18.96 -14.91
N ARG A 801 -35.55 19.94 -14.68
CA ARG A 801 -35.27 21.10 -13.84
C ARG A 801 -35.20 20.74 -12.36
N GLU A 802 -36.09 19.86 -11.91
CA GLU A 802 -36.13 19.38 -10.54
C GLU A 802 -34.85 18.63 -10.18
N ILE A 803 -34.47 17.62 -10.96
CA ILE A 803 -33.30 16.77 -10.65
C ILE A 803 -31.96 17.49 -10.81
N THR A 804 -31.90 18.60 -11.55
CA THR A 804 -30.66 19.39 -11.74
C THR A 804 -30.66 20.70 -10.96
N GLY A 805 -31.70 20.98 -10.17
CA GLY A 805 -31.87 22.26 -9.48
C GLY A 805 -31.88 23.47 -10.42
N ASN A 806 -32.22 23.28 -11.70
CA ASN A 806 -32.13 24.29 -12.76
C ASN A 806 -30.73 24.95 -12.88
N ASP A 807 -29.68 24.24 -12.48
CA ASP A 807 -28.31 24.74 -12.52
C ASP A 807 -27.78 24.77 -13.97
N SER A 808 -27.23 25.92 -14.36
CA SER A 808 -26.67 26.16 -15.69
C SER A 808 -25.52 25.21 -16.07
N TRP A 809 -24.84 24.59 -15.10
CA TRP A 809 -23.82 23.57 -15.33
C TRP A 809 -24.39 22.35 -16.08
N TYR A 810 -25.63 21.97 -15.78
CA TYR A 810 -26.33 20.85 -16.42
C TYR A 810 -27.01 21.20 -17.74
N ARG A 811 -26.77 22.38 -18.32
CA ARG A 811 -27.47 22.84 -19.54
C ARG A 811 -27.42 21.85 -20.71
N TYR A 812 -26.31 21.12 -20.86
CA TYR A 812 -26.12 20.13 -21.93
C TYR A 812 -26.92 18.85 -21.65
N TYR A 813 -26.89 18.38 -20.40
CA TYR A 813 -27.70 17.27 -19.92
C TYR A 813 -29.20 17.56 -20.10
N VAL A 814 -29.68 18.69 -19.57
CA VAL A 814 -31.11 19.07 -19.61
C VAL A 814 -31.61 19.22 -21.05
N ARG A 815 -30.81 19.86 -21.92
CA ARG A 815 -31.17 20.01 -23.33
C ARG A 815 -31.30 18.66 -24.02
N SER A 816 -30.30 17.79 -23.85
CA SER A 816 -30.29 16.45 -24.45
C SER A 816 -31.44 15.60 -23.92
N PHE A 817 -31.72 15.66 -22.62
CA PHE A 817 -32.83 14.95 -21.99
C PHE A 817 -34.17 15.34 -22.62
N ILE A 818 -34.48 16.63 -22.68
CA ILE A 818 -35.75 17.12 -23.23
C ILE A 818 -35.89 16.75 -24.71
N SER A 819 -34.83 16.92 -25.51
CA SER A 819 -34.89 16.65 -26.95
C SER A 819 -35.06 15.16 -27.29
N ASN A 820 -34.59 14.26 -26.42
CA ASN A 820 -34.65 12.82 -26.63
C ASN A 820 -35.83 12.14 -25.91
N TRP A 821 -36.74 12.89 -25.28
CA TRP A 821 -37.90 12.32 -24.57
C TRP A 821 -38.99 11.78 -25.50
N GLN A 822 -39.10 12.30 -26.72
CA GLN A 822 -40.17 11.98 -27.68
C GLN A 822 -39.71 11.11 -28.87
N ASN A 823 -38.42 10.78 -28.92
CA ASN A 823 -37.85 9.85 -29.91
C ASN A 823 -37.78 8.46 -29.29
#